data_AF-A0A261A9T1-F1
#
_entry.id   AF-A0A261A9T1-F1
#
_cell.length_a   1.000
_cell.length_b   1.000
_cell.length_c   1.000
_cell.angle_alpha   90.00
_cell.angle_beta   90.00
_cell.angle_gamma   90.00
#
_symmetry.space_group_name_H-M   'P 1'
#
loop_
_entity.id
_entity.type
_entity.pdbx_description
1 polymer ?
#
loop_
_entity_poly.entity_id
_entity_poly.type
_entity_poly.pdbx_seq_one_letter_code
_entity_poly.pdbx_strand_id
1 'polypeptide(L)'
;MHWRHVMDVMKRLGKTGKLKIALTSEETYVLYHKLGLSRKSFLKLRGHFESCNVLCPVPSLHRIISEERLTIHKDMFDVKTVKNADGVDVVVAQLSNLEEYLTKKLETLYEKGKLTFDKKLGRKIWLCTMGDKGGDEFKLCVSVGNVSAPNSAYHLVPLGMFTDAENVSTITTHLADVISQLNNLKELVLTLDGVRELIPVVHFLGGDMKFQYHMMGHKGAASKESCMHCFDAGKKKMGSYKRGTPCKQRTYQDYLDDSQNEAHSIYPSSSLVFSNVLPTHIIPPPLHTIQGIAQRYGFNFLIKLATAEDAEHHGTVAKANAIEKAREEWDAKNEDCRNLENHIVSLEKIIEIMQKFIEKKVDTSHFDSSCCSAAWCLFRDRDMEKASAFSTCLIQCNICEETSHGVCAGMWTPEDLQLTLDLEPDWTCLNCCGRREGAVISDAKRQLRNLKFKYEEMKEDLGESQKKYDVIRIAKKGKGNKMSELKKTWARLGADMNAYKKDFCGNHAMKLLEPAAIEEYTSIFPNTDLTHFKIFLRSLGKIAKLCVPREMSHDEISELDRLIDVMFGALQKHNPHDTISPKLHNLLEHVVPFAELHGSFAKTSEQGLEALHAVVNRAKVKFRTTRNRVDQMRQVFTSLIHQNYISDSSASPST
;
A
#
# COMPACT_ATOMS: atom_id res chain seq x y z
N MET A 1 -3.49 -57.24 37.06
CA MET A 1 -3.75 -56.76 38.45
C MET A 1 -2.83 -55.62 38.90
N HIS A 2 -1.53 -55.63 38.57
CA HIS A 2 -0.56 -54.62 39.05
C HIS A 2 -0.82 -53.17 38.61
N TRP A 3 -1.23 -52.90 37.36
CA TRP A 3 -1.43 -51.52 36.88
C TRP A 3 -2.53 -50.75 37.63
N ARG A 4 -3.63 -51.41 37.99
CA ARG A 4 -4.71 -50.79 38.77
C ARG A 4 -4.24 -50.39 40.17
N HIS A 5 -3.38 -51.19 40.79
CA HIS A 5 -2.80 -50.88 42.09
C HIS A 5 -1.83 -49.69 42.02
N VAL A 6 -0.97 -49.65 41.01
CA VAL A 6 -0.08 -48.50 40.76
C VAL A 6 -0.89 -47.21 40.55
N MET A 7 -1.95 -47.27 39.75
CA MET A 7 -2.84 -46.13 39.52
C MET A 7 -3.55 -45.64 40.80
N ASP A 8 -3.99 -46.54 41.67
CA ASP A 8 -4.59 -46.16 42.95
C ASP A 8 -3.58 -45.55 43.92
N VAL A 9 -2.34 -46.04 43.94
CA VAL A 9 -1.24 -45.42 44.70
C VAL A 9 -0.94 -44.03 44.17
N MET A 10 -0.79 -43.86 42.84
CA MET A 10 -0.57 -42.55 42.22
C MET A 10 -1.72 -41.58 42.54
N LYS A 11 -2.98 -42.02 42.45
CA LYS A 11 -4.15 -41.21 42.83
C LYS A 11 -4.14 -40.81 44.30
N ARG A 12 -3.73 -41.69 45.21
CA ARG A 12 -3.58 -41.36 46.65
C ARG A 12 -2.44 -40.37 46.88
N LEU A 13 -1.30 -40.52 46.21
CA LEU A 13 -0.19 -39.57 46.26
C LEU A 13 -0.60 -38.18 45.72
N GLY A 14 -1.43 -38.15 44.68
CA GLY A 14 -2.06 -36.93 44.17
C GLY A 14 -2.99 -36.26 45.18
N LYS A 15 -3.91 -37.02 45.78
CA LYS A 15 -4.84 -36.49 46.80
C LYS A 15 -4.14 -35.96 48.05
N THR A 16 -2.97 -36.50 48.39
CA THR A 16 -2.17 -36.08 49.55
C THR A 16 -1.18 -34.96 49.25
N GLY A 17 -1.16 -34.43 48.02
CA GLY A 17 -0.24 -33.36 47.60
C GLY A 17 1.22 -33.80 47.47
N LYS A 18 1.52 -35.09 47.64
CA LYS A 18 2.89 -35.64 47.58
C LYS A 18 3.40 -35.83 46.15
N LEU A 19 2.50 -35.86 45.17
CA LEU A 19 2.85 -35.98 43.75
C LEU A 19 1.84 -35.21 42.89
N LYS A 20 2.30 -34.31 42.02
CA LYS A 20 1.43 -33.65 41.06
C LYS A 20 1.13 -34.58 39.89
N ILE A 21 -0.05 -35.20 39.91
CA ILE A 21 -0.51 -36.17 38.89
C ILE A 21 -1.47 -35.58 37.86
N ALA A 22 -2.02 -34.39 38.12
CA ALA A 22 -2.93 -33.68 37.26
C ALA A 22 -2.75 -32.17 37.42
N LEU A 23 -3.09 -31.44 36.36
CA LEU A 23 -3.18 -29.99 36.35
C LEU A 23 -4.37 -29.52 37.18
N THR A 24 -4.26 -28.33 37.78
CA THR A 24 -5.40 -27.65 38.41
C THR A 24 -6.42 -27.21 37.35
N SER A 25 -7.61 -26.80 37.81
CA SER A 25 -8.62 -26.21 36.91
C SER A 25 -8.07 -24.98 36.19
N GLU A 26 -7.38 -24.08 36.91
CA GLU A 26 -6.74 -22.88 36.38
C GLU A 26 -5.65 -23.22 35.35
N GLU A 27 -4.75 -24.16 35.66
CA GLU A 27 -3.68 -24.57 34.75
C GLU A 27 -4.23 -25.17 33.45
N THR A 28 -5.32 -25.91 33.56
CA THR A 28 -5.98 -26.51 32.40
C THR A 28 -6.77 -25.48 31.59
N TYR A 29 -7.39 -24.50 32.26
CA TYR A 29 -8.02 -23.36 31.61
C TYR A 29 -6.98 -22.56 30.80
N VAL A 30 -5.82 -22.24 31.39
CA VAL A 30 -4.70 -21.59 30.70
C VAL A 30 -4.23 -22.43 29.50
N LEU A 31 -4.01 -23.73 29.68
CA LEU A 31 -3.60 -24.64 28.61
C LEU A 31 -4.62 -24.68 27.46
N TYR A 32 -5.91 -24.80 27.79
CA TYR A 32 -7.00 -24.89 26.82
C TYR A 32 -7.04 -23.67 25.89
N HIS A 33 -6.94 -22.47 26.44
CA HIS A 33 -6.98 -21.23 25.68
C HIS A 33 -5.66 -20.92 24.96
N LYS A 34 -4.48 -21.16 25.58
CA LYS A 34 -3.18 -20.97 24.91
C LYS A 34 -3.01 -21.88 23.68
N LEU A 35 -3.49 -23.11 23.76
CA LEU A 35 -3.49 -24.05 22.63
C LEU A 35 -4.65 -23.80 21.63
N GLY A 36 -5.54 -22.85 21.90
CA GLY A 36 -6.65 -22.52 21.01
C GLY A 36 -7.68 -23.65 20.84
N LEU A 37 -7.72 -24.64 21.74
CA LEU A 37 -8.55 -25.84 21.58
C LEU A 37 -10.05 -25.50 21.49
N SER A 38 -10.78 -26.26 20.69
CA SER A 38 -12.25 -26.29 20.76
C SER A 38 -12.72 -27.29 21.81
N ARG A 39 -13.95 -27.14 22.33
CA ARG A 39 -14.55 -28.10 23.27
C ARG A 39 -14.45 -29.55 22.77
N LYS A 40 -14.73 -29.78 21.48
CA LYS A 40 -14.60 -31.10 20.82
C LYS A 40 -13.16 -31.60 20.81
N SER A 41 -12.20 -30.73 20.48
CA SER A 41 -10.78 -31.10 20.43
C SER A 41 -10.23 -31.40 21.83
N PHE A 42 -10.67 -30.66 22.84
CA PHE A 42 -10.33 -30.91 24.24
C PHE A 42 -10.89 -32.24 24.75
N LEU A 43 -12.15 -32.57 24.43
CA LEU A 43 -12.74 -33.86 24.78
C LEU A 43 -12.01 -35.03 24.08
N LYS A 44 -11.61 -34.85 22.81
CA LYS A 44 -10.77 -35.83 22.10
C LYS A 44 -9.40 -36.01 22.75
N LEU A 45 -8.74 -34.91 23.14
CA LEU A 45 -7.46 -34.94 23.85
C LEU A 45 -7.58 -35.75 25.15
N ARG A 46 -8.63 -35.51 25.93
CA ARG A 46 -8.95 -36.30 27.14
C ARG A 46 -9.15 -37.78 26.83
N GLY A 47 -10.01 -38.08 25.86
CA GLY A 47 -10.30 -39.46 25.46
C GLY A 47 -9.07 -40.21 24.92
N HIS A 48 -8.10 -39.48 24.35
CA HIS A 48 -6.85 -40.08 23.91
C HIS A 48 -6.02 -40.62 25.08
N PHE A 49 -5.89 -39.87 26.19
CA PHE A 49 -5.21 -40.37 27.39
C PHE A 49 -5.87 -41.65 27.92
N GLU A 50 -7.22 -41.66 27.97
CA GLU A 50 -7.98 -42.86 28.37
C GLU A 50 -7.71 -44.04 27.43
N SER A 51 -7.69 -43.82 26.11
CA SER A 51 -7.40 -44.86 25.11
C SER A 51 -5.99 -45.44 25.21
N CYS A 52 -5.03 -44.63 25.67
CA CYS A 52 -3.65 -45.05 25.90
C CYS A 52 -3.42 -45.65 27.29
N ASN A 53 -4.49 -45.86 28.09
CA ASN A 53 -4.40 -46.28 29.49
C ASN A 53 -3.54 -45.36 30.38
N VAL A 54 -3.41 -44.09 30.00
CA VAL A 54 -2.70 -43.05 30.76
C VAL A 54 -3.70 -42.31 31.65
N LEU A 55 -3.28 -41.97 32.88
CA LEU A 55 -4.10 -41.14 33.75
C LEU A 55 -4.25 -39.75 33.09
N CYS A 56 -5.48 -39.35 32.78
CA CYS A 56 -5.74 -38.07 32.15
C CYS A 56 -5.22 -36.92 33.04
N PRO A 57 -4.21 -36.15 32.60
CA PRO A 57 -3.58 -35.13 33.43
C PRO A 57 -4.40 -33.84 33.50
N VAL A 58 -5.48 -33.70 32.71
CA VAL A 58 -6.33 -32.51 32.67
C VAL A 58 -7.69 -32.76 33.33
N PRO A 59 -8.27 -31.81 34.10
CA PRO A 59 -9.64 -31.84 34.61
C PRO A 59 -10.73 -31.76 33.53
N SER A 60 -11.97 -32.05 33.94
CA SER A 60 -13.11 -32.16 33.01
C SER A 60 -13.43 -30.85 32.32
N LEU A 61 -14.11 -30.93 31.17
CA LEU A 61 -14.59 -29.74 30.46
C LEU A 61 -15.47 -28.85 31.35
N HIS A 62 -16.24 -29.45 32.26
CA HIS A 62 -17.04 -28.69 33.22
C HIS A 62 -16.18 -27.77 34.09
N ARG A 63 -14.99 -28.20 34.52
CA ARG A 63 -14.08 -27.37 35.31
C ARG A 63 -13.61 -26.16 34.50
N ILE A 64 -13.27 -26.34 33.23
CA ILE A 64 -12.92 -25.22 32.33
C ILE A 64 -14.10 -24.25 32.20
N ILE A 65 -15.32 -24.75 31.99
CA ILE A 65 -16.52 -23.89 31.88
C ILE A 65 -16.76 -23.13 33.19
N SER A 66 -16.48 -23.74 34.34
CA SER A 66 -16.54 -23.05 35.64
C SER A 66 -15.50 -21.92 35.70
N GLU A 67 -14.24 -22.15 35.31
CA GLU A 67 -13.21 -21.11 35.25
C GLU A 67 -13.56 -19.99 34.25
N GLU A 68 -14.12 -20.34 33.08
CA GLU A 68 -14.58 -19.36 32.09
C GLU A 68 -15.62 -18.41 32.69
N ARG A 69 -16.56 -18.93 33.49
CA ARG A 69 -17.63 -18.15 34.16
C ARG A 69 -17.13 -17.30 35.33
N LEU A 70 -16.04 -17.70 35.99
CA LEU A 70 -15.38 -16.91 37.04
C LEU A 70 -14.54 -15.77 36.45
N THR A 71 -13.99 -16.01 35.26
CA THR A 71 -13.15 -15.02 34.58
C THR A 71 -13.99 -13.97 33.87
N ILE A 72 -15.03 -14.41 33.15
CA ILE A 72 -15.90 -13.55 32.34
C ILE A 72 -17.34 -13.66 32.79
N HIS A 73 -17.87 -12.57 33.36
CA HIS A 73 -19.28 -12.42 33.64
C HIS A 73 -20.03 -11.91 32.41
N LYS A 74 -21.31 -12.31 32.28
CA LYS A 74 -22.15 -11.95 31.13
C LYS A 74 -22.31 -10.43 30.95
N ASP A 75 -22.18 -9.69 32.04
CA ASP A 75 -22.43 -8.24 32.07
C ASP A 75 -21.17 -7.41 31.82
N MET A 76 -20.01 -8.06 31.63
CA MET A 76 -18.74 -7.36 31.37
C MET A 76 -18.71 -6.62 30.03
N PHE A 77 -19.48 -7.08 29.05
CA PHE A 77 -19.58 -6.46 27.73
C PHE A 77 -20.94 -6.75 27.09
N ASP A 78 -21.40 -5.82 26.27
CA ASP A 78 -22.61 -5.97 25.48
C ASP A 78 -22.29 -6.29 24.01
N VAL A 79 -23.21 -7.00 23.35
CA VAL A 79 -23.20 -7.19 21.90
C VAL A 79 -24.60 -7.00 21.36
N LYS A 80 -24.76 -5.98 20.51
CA LYS A 80 -26.04 -5.55 19.95
C LYS A 80 -25.95 -5.41 18.43
N THR A 81 -27.12 -5.52 17.78
CA THR A 81 -27.28 -5.13 16.38
C THR A 81 -27.85 -3.72 16.35
N VAL A 82 -27.22 -2.83 15.60
CA VAL A 82 -27.68 -1.47 15.34
C VAL A 82 -27.80 -1.27 13.84
N LYS A 83 -28.60 -0.29 13.41
CA LYS A 83 -28.65 0.10 12.00
C LYS A 83 -27.69 1.24 11.73
N ASN A 84 -26.91 1.15 10.66
CA ASN A 84 -26.11 2.29 10.18
C ASN A 84 -26.99 3.31 9.44
N ALA A 85 -26.36 4.39 8.96
CA ALA A 85 -27.04 5.45 8.20
C ALA A 85 -27.78 4.95 6.95
N ASP A 86 -27.30 3.85 6.35
CA ASP A 86 -27.89 3.22 5.17
C ASP A 86 -28.98 2.17 5.53
N GLY A 87 -29.31 2.02 6.81
CA GLY A 87 -30.28 1.05 7.30
C GLY A 87 -29.78 -0.40 7.36
N VAL A 88 -28.48 -0.63 7.16
CA VAL A 88 -27.81 -1.94 7.19
C VAL A 88 -27.51 -2.34 8.63
N ASP A 89 -27.73 -3.62 8.94
CA ASP A 89 -27.44 -4.21 10.25
C ASP A 89 -25.92 -4.27 10.49
N VAL A 90 -25.49 -3.60 11.56
CA VAL A 90 -24.13 -3.58 12.09
C VAL A 90 -24.12 -4.27 13.44
N VAL A 91 -23.17 -5.19 13.63
CA VAL A 91 -22.96 -5.82 14.93
C VAL A 91 -21.91 -5.02 15.69
N VAL A 92 -22.24 -4.59 16.90
CA VAL A 92 -21.38 -3.81 17.79
C VAL A 92 -21.17 -4.58 19.08
N ALA A 93 -19.92 -4.75 19.50
CA ALA A 93 -19.54 -5.23 20.81
C ALA A 93 -18.77 -4.15 21.56
N GLN A 94 -19.05 -3.94 22.85
CA GLN A 94 -18.31 -2.97 23.68
C GLN A 94 -18.26 -3.40 25.15
N LEU A 95 -17.18 -3.06 25.85
CA LEU A 95 -17.07 -3.23 27.30
C LEU A 95 -18.12 -2.38 28.03
N SER A 96 -18.74 -2.97 29.05
CA SER A 96 -19.78 -2.30 29.84
C SER A 96 -19.18 -1.39 30.92
N ASN A 97 -18.13 -1.85 31.61
CA ASN A 97 -17.48 -1.13 32.70
C ASN A 97 -15.95 -1.21 32.57
N LEU A 98 -15.37 -0.14 32.03
CA LEU A 98 -13.94 -0.02 31.78
C LEU A 98 -13.14 0.08 33.09
N GLU A 99 -13.62 0.88 34.04
CA GLU A 99 -12.91 1.15 35.30
C GLU A 99 -12.76 -0.12 36.14
N GLU A 100 -13.85 -0.88 36.30
CA GLU A 100 -13.83 -2.16 37.00
C GLU A 100 -12.91 -3.17 36.31
N TYR A 101 -12.96 -3.24 34.98
CA TYR A 101 -12.10 -4.14 34.20
C TYR A 101 -10.62 -3.81 34.41
N LEU A 102 -10.25 -2.52 34.28
CA LEU A 102 -8.86 -2.08 34.44
C LEU A 102 -8.37 -2.24 35.88
N THR A 103 -9.21 -1.96 36.87
CA THR A 103 -8.90 -2.17 38.29
C THR A 103 -8.51 -3.63 38.53
N LYS A 104 -9.39 -4.56 38.15
CA LYS A 104 -9.15 -6.01 38.31
C LYS A 104 -7.89 -6.45 37.56
N LYS A 105 -7.69 -5.94 36.34
CA LYS A 105 -6.49 -6.25 35.52
C LYS A 105 -5.21 -5.78 36.22
N LEU A 106 -5.17 -4.54 36.68
CA LEU A 106 -3.97 -3.95 37.29
C LEU A 106 -3.65 -4.59 38.65
N GLU A 107 -4.65 -4.86 39.48
CA GLU A 107 -4.48 -5.62 40.73
C GLU A 107 -3.96 -7.03 40.43
N THR A 108 -4.51 -7.74 39.43
CA THR A 108 -4.00 -9.04 39.00
C THR A 108 -2.54 -8.96 38.54
N LEU A 109 -2.18 -7.94 37.75
CA LEU A 109 -0.80 -7.73 37.31
C LEU A 109 0.14 -7.45 38.48
N TYR A 110 -0.32 -6.72 39.49
CA TYR A 110 0.44 -6.46 40.71
C TYR A 110 0.67 -7.74 41.51
N GLU A 111 -0.37 -8.51 41.78
CA GLU A 111 -0.30 -9.80 42.49
C GLU A 111 0.66 -10.80 41.81
N LYS A 112 0.77 -10.73 40.48
CA LYS A 112 1.68 -11.58 39.69
C LYS A 112 3.07 -10.98 39.47
N GLY A 113 3.37 -9.83 40.08
CA GLY A 113 4.68 -9.16 39.97
C GLY A 113 4.98 -8.62 38.56
N LYS A 114 3.95 -8.31 37.78
CA LYS A 114 4.07 -7.81 36.39
C LYS A 114 3.79 -6.32 36.23
N LEU A 115 3.11 -5.70 37.18
CA LEU A 115 2.82 -4.28 37.15
C LEU A 115 4.11 -3.48 37.45
N THR A 116 4.60 -2.73 36.47
CA THR A 116 5.85 -1.95 36.59
C THR A 116 5.60 -0.46 36.41
N PHE A 117 6.35 0.36 37.15
CA PHE A 117 6.30 1.82 37.04
C PHE A 117 7.65 2.35 36.56
N ASP A 118 7.62 3.17 35.51
CA ASP A 118 8.83 3.76 34.94
C ASP A 118 9.34 4.91 35.82
N LYS A 119 10.64 5.19 35.73
CA LYS A 119 11.24 6.30 36.48
C LYS A 119 10.66 7.64 36.05
N LYS A 120 10.45 7.82 34.74
CA LYS A 120 10.02 9.10 34.17
C LYS A 120 8.55 9.44 34.43
N LEU A 121 7.65 8.47 34.25
CA LEU A 121 6.22 8.67 34.51
C LEU A 121 5.88 8.62 36.01
N GLY A 122 6.69 7.90 36.78
CA GLY A 122 6.49 7.66 38.20
C GLY A 122 5.31 6.74 38.49
N ARG A 123 4.66 6.95 39.63
CA ARG A 123 3.51 6.16 40.11
C ARG A 123 2.21 6.55 39.38
N LYS A 124 2.17 6.31 38.06
CA LYS A 124 1.01 6.58 37.20
C LYS A 124 0.81 5.44 36.19
N ILE A 125 -0.42 5.28 35.72
CA ILE A 125 -0.77 4.31 34.69
C ILE A 125 -0.63 4.96 33.30
N TRP A 126 0.21 4.37 32.45
CA TRP A 126 0.28 4.67 31.03
C TRP A 126 -0.86 3.94 30.31
N LEU A 127 -1.86 4.68 29.84
CA LEU A 127 -3.00 4.13 29.11
C LEU A 127 -3.03 4.66 27.68
N CYS A 128 -2.74 3.81 26.71
CA CYS A 128 -2.69 4.19 25.30
C CYS A 128 -3.91 3.67 24.54
N THR A 129 -4.74 4.56 24.03
CA THR A 129 -5.89 4.24 23.18
C THR A 129 -5.47 4.14 21.72
N MET A 130 -5.87 3.07 21.05
CA MET A 130 -5.54 2.82 19.65
C MET A 130 -6.72 2.15 18.93
N GLY A 131 -6.86 2.40 17.64
CA GLY A 131 -7.85 1.72 16.82
C GLY A 131 -7.35 1.47 15.41
N ASP A 132 -7.90 0.44 14.78
CA ASP A 132 -7.63 0.12 13.38
C ASP A 132 -8.74 -0.77 12.77
N LYS A 133 -8.93 -0.64 11.46
CA LYS A 133 -9.82 -1.50 10.68
C LYS A 133 -9.03 -2.54 9.89
N GLY A 134 -9.00 -3.76 10.41
CA GLY A 134 -8.45 -4.93 9.72
C GLY A 134 -9.54 -5.89 9.28
N GLY A 135 -9.74 -6.04 7.97
CA GLY A 135 -10.81 -6.87 7.42
C GLY A 135 -12.19 -6.18 7.53
N ASP A 136 -13.20 -6.91 8.00
CA ASP A 136 -14.57 -6.40 8.05
C ASP A 136 -14.84 -5.54 9.29
N GLU A 137 -14.05 -5.67 10.35
CA GLU A 137 -14.31 -4.99 11.63
C GLU A 137 -13.27 -3.93 11.97
N PHE A 138 -13.76 -2.84 12.54
CA PHE A 138 -12.96 -1.93 13.34
C PHE A 138 -12.76 -2.48 14.76
N LYS A 139 -11.59 -2.24 15.34
CA LYS A 139 -11.26 -2.60 16.72
C LYS A 139 -10.75 -1.35 17.44
N LEU A 140 -11.37 -0.99 18.56
CA LEU A 140 -10.87 -0.01 19.52
C LEU A 140 -10.29 -0.74 20.71
N CYS A 141 -9.06 -0.42 21.10
CA CYS A 141 -8.36 -1.07 22.20
C CYS A 141 -7.61 -0.05 23.06
N VAL A 142 -7.29 -0.46 24.30
CA VAL A 142 -6.28 0.22 25.12
C VAL A 142 -5.14 -0.71 25.46
N SER A 143 -3.94 -0.15 25.48
CA SER A 143 -2.72 -0.79 25.98
C SER A 143 -2.32 -0.17 27.30
N VAL A 144 -2.09 -1.01 28.31
CA VAL A 144 -1.42 -0.60 29.55
C VAL A 144 0.08 -0.68 29.33
N GLY A 145 0.79 0.44 29.48
CA GLY A 145 2.24 0.48 29.29
C GLY A 145 3.02 -0.12 30.47
N ASN A 146 2.40 -0.24 31.65
CA ASN A 146 3.01 -0.66 32.91
C ASN A 146 3.29 -2.18 33.01
N VAL A 147 3.82 -2.77 31.94
CA VAL A 147 4.22 -4.19 31.85
C VAL A 147 5.45 -4.34 30.96
N SER A 148 6.08 -5.51 30.95
CA SER A 148 7.28 -5.78 30.12
C SER A 148 7.00 -5.95 28.62
N ALA A 149 5.79 -6.35 28.24
CA ALA A 149 5.42 -6.63 26.85
C ALA A 149 4.08 -5.95 26.46
N PRO A 150 3.98 -4.62 26.54
CA PRO A 150 2.75 -3.87 26.29
C PRO A 150 2.23 -4.02 24.84
N ASN A 151 3.11 -4.20 23.87
CA ASN A 151 2.76 -4.34 22.44
C ASN A 151 2.29 -5.76 22.06
N SER A 152 1.99 -6.62 23.03
CA SER A 152 1.41 -7.94 22.78
C SER A 152 -0.07 -7.82 22.43
N ALA A 153 -0.52 -8.52 21.38
CA ALA A 153 -1.95 -8.64 21.06
C ALA A 153 -2.78 -9.20 22.22
N TYR A 154 -2.16 -9.97 23.12
CA TYR A 154 -2.83 -10.54 24.29
C TYR A 154 -2.87 -9.59 25.49
N HIS A 155 -2.17 -8.45 25.42
CA HIS A 155 -2.23 -7.43 26.46
C HIS A 155 -3.13 -6.23 26.09
N LEU A 156 -3.48 -6.11 24.81
CA LEU A 156 -4.46 -5.13 24.34
C LEU A 156 -5.84 -5.46 24.89
N VAL A 157 -6.40 -4.53 25.68
CA VAL A 157 -7.75 -4.62 26.21
C VAL A 157 -8.72 -4.20 25.10
N PRO A 158 -9.60 -5.10 24.62
CA PRO A 158 -10.59 -4.73 23.61
C PRO A 158 -11.66 -3.86 24.26
N LEU A 159 -11.80 -2.61 23.81
CA LEU A 159 -12.84 -1.69 24.28
C LEU A 159 -14.14 -1.88 23.50
N GLY A 160 -14.03 -2.03 22.18
CA GLY A 160 -15.17 -2.28 21.33
C GLY A 160 -14.79 -2.65 19.91
N MET A 161 -15.73 -3.28 19.21
CA MET A 161 -15.58 -3.78 17.85
C MET A 161 -16.89 -3.62 17.08
N PHE A 162 -16.82 -3.23 15.80
CA PHE A 162 -17.99 -3.14 14.94
C PHE A 162 -17.67 -3.39 13.46
N THR A 163 -18.67 -3.78 12.65
CA THR A 163 -18.52 -4.24 11.24
C THR A 163 -18.78 -3.16 10.18
N ASP A 164 -18.58 -1.88 10.50
CA ASP A 164 -18.98 -0.72 9.68
C ASP A 164 -17.74 0.08 9.23
N ALA A 165 -17.94 1.21 8.54
CA ALA A 165 -16.88 2.08 8.08
C ALA A 165 -16.02 2.67 9.21
N GLU A 166 -14.71 2.84 8.95
CA GLU A 166 -13.78 3.49 9.87
C GLU A 166 -13.78 5.01 9.60
N ASN A 167 -14.65 5.73 10.28
CA ASN A 167 -14.68 7.19 10.28
C ASN A 167 -15.12 7.69 11.67
N VAL A 168 -14.93 8.99 11.94
CA VAL A 168 -15.17 9.58 13.26
C VAL A 168 -16.62 9.39 13.72
N SER A 169 -17.59 9.71 12.87
CA SER A 169 -19.01 9.64 13.24
C SER A 169 -19.41 8.21 13.61
N THR A 170 -19.07 7.23 12.78
CA THR A 170 -19.32 5.81 13.03
C THR A 170 -18.68 5.33 14.34
N ILE A 171 -17.42 5.71 14.62
CA ILE A 171 -16.75 5.36 15.88
C ILE A 171 -17.47 5.98 17.09
N THR A 172 -17.77 7.28 17.03
CA THR A 172 -18.42 8.00 18.14
C THR A 172 -19.86 7.56 18.36
N THR A 173 -20.56 7.09 17.33
CA THR A 173 -21.93 6.59 17.45
C THR A 173 -21.95 5.18 18.02
N HIS A 174 -21.16 4.25 17.45
CA HIS A 174 -21.22 2.84 17.85
C HIS A 174 -20.57 2.58 19.20
N LEU A 175 -19.54 3.35 19.57
CA LEU A 175 -18.73 3.16 20.79
C LEU A 175 -18.88 4.32 21.80
N ALA A 176 -19.99 5.08 21.73
CA ALA A 176 -20.22 6.26 22.57
C ALA A 176 -20.02 6.00 24.07
N ASP A 177 -20.55 4.87 24.56
CA ASP A 177 -20.57 4.56 25.99
C ASP A 177 -19.14 4.34 26.53
N VAL A 178 -18.33 3.54 25.83
CA VAL A 178 -16.95 3.25 26.25
C VAL A 178 -16.01 4.45 26.04
N ILE A 179 -16.27 5.29 25.02
CA ILE A 179 -15.53 6.55 24.83
C ILE A 179 -15.83 7.52 25.99
N SER A 180 -17.08 7.62 26.41
CA SER A 180 -17.45 8.42 27.59
C SER A 180 -16.74 7.93 28.85
N GLN A 181 -16.69 6.61 29.08
CA GLN A 181 -15.95 6.02 30.20
C GLN A 181 -14.45 6.35 30.16
N LEU A 182 -13.80 6.25 28.99
CA LEU A 182 -12.40 6.64 28.81
C LEU A 182 -12.16 8.11 29.16
N ASN A 183 -13.04 9.00 28.71
CA ASN A 183 -12.93 10.44 28.96
C ASN A 183 -13.18 10.81 30.43
N ASN A 184 -13.88 9.97 31.19
CA ASN A 184 -14.10 10.18 32.62
C ASN A 184 -13.00 9.54 33.49
N LEU A 185 -12.21 8.61 32.95
CA LEU A 185 -11.19 7.86 33.68
C LEU A 185 -9.92 8.70 33.90
N LYS A 186 -9.80 9.42 35.01
CA LYS A 186 -8.59 10.22 35.33
C LYS A 186 -7.63 9.54 36.30
N GLU A 187 -8.16 8.63 37.10
CA GLU A 187 -7.47 7.95 38.19
C GLU A 187 -8.17 6.62 38.48
N LEU A 188 -7.46 5.70 39.12
CA LEU A 188 -7.96 4.38 39.50
C LEU A 188 -7.66 4.14 40.97
N VAL A 189 -8.63 3.61 41.72
CA VAL A 189 -8.40 3.14 43.09
C VAL A 189 -8.00 1.67 43.03
N LEU A 190 -6.75 1.37 43.37
CA LEU A 190 -6.20 0.01 43.35
C LEU A 190 -5.91 -0.47 44.77
N THR A 191 -6.15 -1.74 45.04
CA THR A 191 -5.79 -2.40 46.29
C THR A 191 -4.47 -3.14 46.13
N LEU A 192 -3.38 -2.52 46.58
CA LEU A 192 -2.02 -3.04 46.46
C LEU A 192 -1.51 -3.42 47.84
N ASP A 193 -1.17 -4.70 48.05
CA ASP A 193 -0.78 -5.25 49.36
C ASP A 193 -1.79 -4.94 50.49
N GLY A 194 -3.08 -4.94 50.17
CA GLY A 194 -4.17 -4.62 51.10
C GLY A 194 -4.37 -3.12 51.36
N VAL A 195 -3.57 -2.24 50.74
CA VAL A 195 -3.69 -0.79 50.84
C VAL A 195 -4.41 -0.25 49.61
N ARG A 196 -5.46 0.57 49.83
CA ARG A 196 -6.14 1.28 48.74
C ARG A 196 -5.34 2.53 48.38
N GLU A 197 -4.83 2.57 47.15
CA GLU A 197 -4.06 3.67 46.60
C GLU A 197 -4.82 4.29 45.42
N LEU A 198 -4.85 5.62 45.35
CA LEU A 198 -5.38 6.36 44.21
C LEU A 198 -4.25 6.63 43.20
N ILE A 199 -4.28 5.96 42.05
CA ILE A 199 -3.23 6.03 41.04
C ILE A 199 -3.71 6.83 39.82
N PRO A 200 -3.06 7.95 39.46
CA PRO A 200 -3.42 8.73 38.28
C PRO A 200 -3.23 7.96 36.97
N VAL A 201 -4.09 8.23 35.99
CA VAL A 201 -4.03 7.68 34.63
C VAL A 201 -3.57 8.76 33.66
N VAL A 202 -2.53 8.46 32.89
CA VAL A 202 -2.02 9.32 31.81
C VAL A 202 -2.44 8.72 30.47
N HIS A 203 -3.23 9.50 29.72
CA HIS A 203 -3.81 9.09 28.45
C HIS A 203 -2.90 9.42 27.28
N PHE A 204 -2.65 8.42 26.45
CA PHE A 204 -1.91 8.51 25.20
C PHE A 204 -2.78 8.09 24.02
N LEU A 205 -2.49 8.65 22.85
CA LEU A 205 -3.13 8.26 21.60
C LEU A 205 -2.11 7.59 20.68
N GLY A 206 -2.32 6.30 20.41
CA GLY A 206 -1.52 5.50 19.48
C GLY A 206 -2.32 5.17 18.20
N GLY A 207 -1.99 4.03 17.58
CA GLY A 207 -2.55 3.63 16.30
C GLY A 207 -1.82 4.24 15.11
N ASP A 208 -2.27 3.96 13.89
CA ASP A 208 -1.68 4.56 12.70
C ASP A 208 -2.02 6.07 12.59
N MET A 209 -1.30 6.81 11.74
CA MET A 209 -1.54 8.25 11.63
C MET A 209 -2.97 8.57 11.18
N LYS A 210 -3.61 7.70 10.38
CA LYS A 210 -4.97 7.95 9.87
C LYS A 210 -5.98 7.93 11.02
N PHE A 211 -5.91 6.92 11.87
CA PHE A 211 -6.70 6.84 13.10
C PHE A 211 -6.43 8.05 14.00
N GLN A 212 -5.16 8.39 14.21
CA GLN A 212 -4.79 9.55 15.03
C GLN A 212 -5.39 10.86 14.49
N TYR A 213 -5.30 11.11 13.17
CA TYR A 213 -5.91 12.28 12.55
C TYR A 213 -7.42 12.34 12.79
N HIS A 214 -8.11 11.21 12.61
CA HIS A 214 -9.55 11.13 12.85
C HIS A 214 -9.90 11.47 14.30
N MET A 215 -9.20 10.90 15.28
CA MET A 215 -9.49 11.14 16.70
C MET A 215 -9.19 12.57 17.16
N MET A 216 -8.33 13.27 16.42
CA MET A 216 -7.98 14.68 16.67
C MET A 216 -8.83 15.67 15.87
N GLY A 217 -9.76 15.22 15.01
CA GLY A 217 -10.53 16.11 14.13
C GLY A 217 -9.71 16.76 13.00
N HIS A 218 -8.57 16.15 12.63
CA HIS A 218 -7.63 16.71 11.65
C HIS A 218 -7.90 16.19 10.23
N LYS A 219 -7.73 17.04 9.21
CA LYS A 219 -7.94 16.72 7.77
C LYS A 219 -6.92 15.77 7.14
N GLY A 220 -6.06 15.13 7.95
CA GLY A 220 -5.13 14.10 7.49
C GLY A 220 -3.85 14.56 6.78
N ALA A 221 -3.10 13.57 6.29
CA ALA A 221 -1.76 13.69 5.72
C ALA A 221 -1.67 14.50 4.40
N ALA A 222 -2.78 14.63 3.68
CA ALA A 222 -2.81 15.34 2.39
C ALA A 222 -2.99 16.86 2.53
N SER A 223 -3.34 17.32 3.74
CA SER A 223 -3.61 18.71 4.06
C SER A 223 -2.34 19.59 4.00
N LYS A 224 -2.55 20.91 3.98
CA LYS A 224 -1.45 21.89 3.90
C LYS A 224 -0.57 21.85 5.15
N GLU A 225 -1.19 21.71 6.31
CA GLU A 225 -0.52 21.63 7.61
C GLU A 225 -0.80 20.27 8.22
N SER A 226 -0.09 19.27 7.72
CA SER A 226 -0.36 17.86 8.01
C SER A 226 0.14 17.39 9.38
N CYS A 227 0.90 18.19 10.13
CA CYS A 227 1.45 17.74 11.41
C CYS A 227 0.43 17.92 12.55
N MET A 228 0.22 16.87 13.35
CA MET A 228 -0.64 16.91 14.54
C MET A 228 0.04 17.58 15.75
N HIS A 229 1.35 17.75 15.71
CA HIS A 229 2.14 18.26 16.83
C HIS A 229 2.50 19.74 16.66
N CYS A 230 2.59 20.25 15.44
CA CYS A 230 3.02 21.63 15.17
C CYS A 230 2.36 22.23 13.93
N PHE A 231 2.55 23.54 13.73
CA PHE A 231 2.02 24.30 12.60
C PHE A 231 2.91 24.26 11.35
N ASP A 232 3.76 23.24 11.18
CA ASP A 232 4.64 23.16 10.03
C ASP A 232 3.85 22.95 8.73
N ALA A 233 4.11 23.81 7.75
CA ALA A 233 3.55 23.66 6.41
C ALA A 233 4.19 22.43 5.73
N GLY A 234 3.36 21.49 5.29
CA GLY A 234 3.77 20.26 4.64
C GLY A 234 4.36 20.48 3.24
N LYS A 235 4.83 19.38 2.63
CA LYS A 235 5.35 19.31 1.24
C LYS A 235 6.59 20.16 0.96
N LYS A 236 7.35 20.55 1.98
CA LYS A 236 8.67 21.19 1.83
C LYS A 236 9.63 20.29 1.07
N LYS A 237 10.54 20.91 0.30
CA LYS A 237 11.60 20.20 -0.43
C LYS A 237 12.67 19.72 0.53
N MET A 238 13.16 18.51 0.31
CA MET A 238 14.11 17.85 1.18
C MET A 238 15.45 18.59 1.28
N GLY A 239 15.98 19.06 0.16
CA GLY A 239 17.26 19.78 0.11
C GLY A 239 17.26 21.12 0.83
N SER A 240 16.10 21.76 0.99
CA SER A 240 15.97 23.04 1.70
C SER A 240 15.50 22.88 3.16
N TYR A 241 15.15 21.66 3.56
CA TYR A 241 14.60 21.41 4.89
C TYR A 241 15.73 21.36 5.92
N LYS A 242 15.56 22.10 7.02
CA LYS A 242 16.51 22.14 8.15
C LYS A 242 15.81 21.59 9.38
N ARG A 243 16.30 20.45 9.87
CA ARG A 243 15.83 19.83 11.11
C ARG A 243 16.04 20.77 12.30
N GLY A 244 15.12 20.77 13.26
CA GLY A 244 15.21 21.61 14.45
C GLY A 244 14.90 23.08 14.20
N THR A 245 14.33 23.41 13.04
CA THR A 245 13.82 24.77 12.81
C THR A 245 12.67 25.03 13.79
N PRO A 246 12.71 26.11 14.60
CA PRO A 246 11.67 26.38 15.57
C PRO A 246 10.28 26.46 14.92
N CYS A 247 9.34 25.69 15.46
CA CYS A 247 7.95 25.68 15.02
C CYS A 247 7.03 25.69 16.25
N LYS A 248 5.95 26.49 16.18
CA LYS A 248 4.92 26.52 17.23
C LYS A 248 4.30 25.12 17.33
N GLN A 249 4.31 24.57 18.54
CA GLN A 249 3.62 23.31 18.85
C GLN A 249 2.13 23.58 19.04
N ARG A 250 1.30 22.64 18.61
CA ARG A 250 -0.15 22.67 18.81
C ARG A 250 -0.50 22.35 20.25
N THR A 251 -1.40 23.14 20.81
CA THR A 251 -2.01 22.91 22.11
C THR A 251 -3.44 22.41 21.93
N TYR A 252 -4.05 21.94 23.03
CA TYR A 252 -5.47 21.58 23.01
C TYR A 252 -6.35 22.77 22.62
N GLN A 253 -6.02 23.98 23.10
CA GLN A 253 -6.76 25.19 22.77
C GLN A 253 -6.65 25.53 21.29
N ASP A 254 -5.47 25.37 20.67
CA ASP A 254 -5.31 25.60 19.23
C ASP A 254 -6.26 24.71 18.40
N TYR A 255 -6.42 23.43 18.77
CA TYR A 255 -7.37 22.53 18.11
C TYR A 255 -8.83 23.00 18.23
N LEU A 256 -9.22 23.52 19.40
CA LEU A 256 -10.56 24.05 19.60
C LEU A 256 -10.79 25.31 18.76
N ASP A 257 -9.84 26.24 18.78
CA ASP A 257 -9.92 27.51 18.05
C ASP A 257 -9.93 27.29 16.53
N ASP A 258 -9.09 26.38 16.04
CA ASP A 258 -9.01 26.01 14.62
C ASP A 258 -10.29 25.32 14.13
N SER A 259 -10.94 24.52 15.00
CA SER A 259 -12.22 23.87 14.70
C SER A 259 -13.38 24.86 14.55
N GLN A 260 -13.37 25.98 15.28
CA GLN A 260 -14.39 27.02 15.13
C GLN A 260 -14.24 27.82 13.84
N ASN A 261 -13.00 28.00 13.36
CA ASN A 261 -12.68 28.89 12.24
C ASN A 261 -12.31 28.15 10.94
N GLU A 262 -12.40 26.82 10.93
CA GLU A 262 -11.94 25.95 9.84
C GLU A 262 -10.48 26.23 9.41
N ALA A 263 -9.61 26.45 10.39
CA ALA A 263 -8.22 26.84 10.16
C ALA A 263 -7.24 25.66 10.25
N HIS A 264 -6.03 25.87 9.75
CA HIS A 264 -4.86 25.02 10.02
C HIS A 264 -5.09 23.51 9.86
N SER A 265 -5.89 23.13 8.85
CA SER A 265 -6.20 21.74 8.51
C SER A 265 -7.04 20.97 9.54
N ILE A 266 -7.84 21.66 10.36
CA ILE A 266 -8.82 21.06 11.29
C ILE A 266 -10.24 21.08 10.68
N TYR A 267 -11.03 20.04 10.91
CA TYR A 267 -12.42 19.98 10.44
C TYR A 267 -13.30 20.96 11.24
N PRO A 268 -14.26 21.64 10.59
CA PRO A 268 -15.12 22.58 11.28
C PRO A 268 -16.04 21.85 12.26
N SER A 269 -16.27 22.46 13.44
CA SER A 269 -17.10 21.90 14.51
C SER A 269 -16.68 20.49 14.97
N SER A 270 -15.42 20.11 14.73
CA SER A 270 -14.84 18.89 15.26
C SER A 270 -14.39 19.05 16.71
N SER A 271 -14.29 17.95 17.43
CA SER A 271 -13.72 17.89 18.78
C SER A 271 -12.79 16.68 18.87
N LEU A 272 -11.89 16.71 19.85
CA LEU A 272 -11.08 15.54 20.17
C LEU A 272 -12.00 14.45 20.73
N VAL A 273 -11.94 13.26 20.14
CA VAL A 273 -12.75 12.11 20.58
C VAL A 273 -12.35 11.68 22.00
N PHE A 274 -11.04 11.75 22.29
CA PHE A 274 -10.48 11.43 23.61
C PHE A 274 -9.98 12.70 24.30
N SER A 275 -10.82 13.30 25.15
CA SER A 275 -10.58 14.63 25.73
C SER A 275 -9.43 14.68 26.74
N ASN A 276 -9.05 13.54 27.32
CA ASN A 276 -7.91 13.45 28.24
C ASN A 276 -6.55 13.30 27.52
N VAL A 277 -6.54 13.13 26.19
CA VAL A 277 -5.29 13.05 25.42
C VAL A 277 -4.80 14.46 25.12
N LEU A 278 -3.61 14.78 25.61
CA LEU A 278 -2.90 16.01 25.25
C LEU A 278 -2.20 15.82 23.88
N PRO A 279 -2.03 16.88 23.07
CA PRO A 279 -1.25 16.80 21.83
C PRO A 279 0.19 16.28 22.03
N THR A 280 0.79 16.54 23.18
CA THR A 280 2.12 16.01 23.59
C THR A 280 2.11 14.53 23.95
N HIS A 281 0.93 13.91 24.08
CA HIS A 281 0.73 12.48 24.37
C HIS A 281 0.27 11.68 23.15
N ILE A 282 0.27 12.30 21.96
CA ILE A 282 0.09 11.57 20.70
C ILE A 282 1.42 10.86 20.40
N ILE A 283 1.39 9.54 20.33
CA ILE A 283 2.58 8.72 20.11
C ILE A 283 2.90 8.73 18.62
N PRO A 284 4.08 9.20 18.16
CA PRO A 284 4.45 9.06 16.77
C PRO A 284 4.52 7.55 16.42
N PRO A 285 3.78 7.05 15.42
CA PRO A 285 3.57 5.62 15.22
C PRO A 285 4.86 4.94 14.73
N PRO A 286 5.57 4.15 15.55
CA PRO A 286 6.93 3.71 15.22
C PRO A 286 6.98 2.78 14.00
N LEU A 287 6.14 1.75 13.95
CA LEU A 287 6.16 0.76 12.88
C LEU A 287 5.81 1.41 11.52
N HIS A 288 4.69 2.12 11.48
CA HIS A 288 4.17 2.72 10.26
C HIS A 288 4.99 3.92 9.79
N THR A 289 5.69 4.63 10.69
CA THR A 289 6.63 5.69 10.33
C THR A 289 7.83 5.09 9.60
N ILE A 290 8.51 4.10 10.21
CA ILE A 290 9.66 3.43 9.60
C ILE A 290 9.28 2.77 8.27
N GLN A 291 8.19 1.99 8.24
CA GLN A 291 7.71 1.34 7.03
C GLN A 291 7.39 2.35 5.93
N GLY A 292 6.72 3.47 6.27
CA GLY A 292 6.36 4.50 5.30
C GLY A 292 7.57 5.22 4.69
N ILE A 293 8.58 5.50 5.52
CA ILE A 293 9.83 6.13 5.07
C ILE A 293 10.62 5.15 4.18
N ALA A 294 10.77 3.90 4.60
CA ALA A 294 11.46 2.85 3.83
C ALA A 294 10.77 2.60 2.49
N GLN A 295 9.43 2.49 2.46
CA GLN A 295 8.67 2.28 1.24
C GLN A 295 8.81 3.47 0.28
N ARG A 296 8.57 4.70 0.75
CA ARG A 296 8.54 5.89 -0.12
C ARG A 296 9.91 6.24 -0.67
N TYR A 297 10.90 6.34 0.21
CA TYR A 297 12.22 6.87 -0.15
C TYR A 297 13.25 5.78 -0.46
N GLY A 298 12.99 4.54 -0.02
CA GLY A 298 13.83 3.37 -0.27
C GLY A 298 13.33 2.52 -1.43
N PHE A 299 12.31 1.71 -1.16
CA PHE A 299 11.87 0.66 -2.07
C PHE A 299 11.22 1.20 -3.35
N ASN A 300 10.40 2.25 -3.26
CA ASN A 300 9.82 2.89 -4.43
C ASN A 300 10.88 3.59 -5.30
N PHE A 301 12.00 4.02 -4.72
CA PHE A 301 13.13 4.52 -5.49
C PHE A 301 13.76 3.39 -6.32
N LEU A 302 14.03 2.23 -5.73
CA LEU A 302 14.59 1.07 -6.46
C LEU A 302 13.63 0.54 -7.54
N ILE A 303 12.32 0.57 -7.28
CA ILE A 303 11.31 0.23 -8.30
C ILE A 303 11.41 1.21 -9.49
N LYS A 304 11.53 2.51 -9.22
CA LYS A 304 11.70 3.52 -10.28
C LYS A 304 13.02 3.34 -11.02
N LEU A 305 14.11 3.03 -10.31
CA LEU A 305 15.42 2.78 -10.90
C LEU A 305 15.40 1.55 -11.81
N ALA A 306 14.87 0.42 -11.34
CA ALA A 306 14.69 -0.79 -12.15
C ALA A 306 13.82 -0.53 -13.37
N THR A 307 12.75 0.26 -13.23
CA THR A 307 11.88 0.64 -14.36
C THR A 307 12.65 1.50 -15.39
N ALA A 308 13.56 2.35 -14.93
CA ALA A 308 14.37 3.20 -15.81
C ALA A 308 15.42 2.40 -16.56
N GLU A 309 16.14 1.51 -15.88
CA GLU A 309 17.12 0.60 -16.52
C GLU A 309 16.45 -0.42 -17.45
N ASP A 310 15.25 -0.92 -17.11
CA ASP A 310 14.47 -1.78 -18.02
C ASP A 310 14.00 -1.07 -19.30
N ALA A 311 14.03 0.27 -19.31
CA ALA A 311 13.64 1.10 -20.44
C ALA A 311 14.83 1.63 -21.25
N GLU A 312 16.08 1.35 -20.83
CA GLU A 312 17.26 1.97 -21.39
C GLU A 312 17.39 1.69 -22.90
N HIS A 313 17.67 2.77 -23.66
CA HIS A 313 17.78 2.91 -25.13
C HIS A 313 16.49 3.24 -25.89
N HIS A 314 15.32 3.20 -25.27
CA HIS A 314 14.04 3.45 -25.96
C HIS A 314 13.24 4.66 -25.45
N GLY A 315 13.77 5.45 -24.51
CA GLY A 315 13.20 6.76 -24.14
C GLY A 315 12.79 6.89 -22.68
N THR A 316 12.29 8.07 -22.30
CA THR A 316 12.06 8.43 -20.89
C THR A 316 10.75 7.87 -20.35
N VAL A 317 10.80 6.82 -19.53
CA VAL A 317 9.65 6.27 -18.79
C VAL A 317 9.19 7.14 -17.61
N ALA A 318 9.86 8.26 -17.32
CA ALA A 318 9.55 9.10 -16.16
C ALA A 318 8.16 9.78 -16.26
N LYS A 319 7.69 10.12 -17.47
CA LYS A 319 6.40 10.80 -17.67
C LYS A 319 5.23 9.83 -17.62
N ALA A 320 4.07 10.29 -17.14
CA ALA A 320 2.85 9.49 -17.06
C ALA A 320 2.34 9.07 -18.45
N ASN A 321 2.46 9.96 -19.43
CA ASN A 321 2.06 9.77 -20.82
C ASN A 321 3.11 9.08 -21.71
N ALA A 322 4.17 8.49 -21.12
CA ALA A 322 5.24 7.89 -21.93
C ALA A 322 4.76 6.74 -22.83
N ILE A 323 3.80 5.93 -22.36
CA ILE A 323 3.21 4.83 -23.16
C ILE A 323 2.37 5.41 -24.31
N GLU A 324 1.56 6.42 -24.02
CA GLU A 324 0.68 7.08 -25.00
C GLU A 324 1.50 7.74 -26.10
N LYS A 325 2.53 8.51 -25.74
CA LYS A 325 3.43 9.15 -26.71
C LYS A 325 4.15 8.12 -27.60
N ALA A 326 4.67 7.04 -27.01
CA ALA A 326 5.32 5.99 -27.78
C ALA A 326 4.34 5.25 -28.71
N ARG A 327 3.07 5.12 -28.29
CA ARG A 327 2.00 4.56 -29.11
C ARG A 327 1.63 5.49 -30.27
N GLU A 328 1.47 6.79 -30.02
CA GLU A 328 1.19 7.79 -31.05
C GLU A 328 2.30 7.82 -32.12
N GLU A 329 3.57 7.81 -31.69
CA GLU A 329 4.72 7.73 -32.61
C GLU A 329 4.71 6.45 -33.47
N TRP A 330 4.32 5.31 -32.90
CA TRP A 330 4.19 4.04 -33.63
C TRP A 330 2.99 4.03 -34.57
N ASP A 331 1.81 4.45 -34.09
CA ASP A 331 0.58 4.51 -34.88
C ASP A 331 0.75 5.45 -36.09
N ALA A 332 1.41 6.60 -35.93
CA ALA A 332 1.72 7.53 -37.02
C ALA A 332 2.64 6.90 -38.10
N LYS A 333 3.79 6.33 -37.70
CA LYS A 333 4.70 5.66 -38.65
C LYS A 333 4.05 4.47 -39.36
N ASN A 334 3.20 3.73 -38.64
CA ASN A 334 2.46 2.60 -39.20
C ASN A 334 1.45 3.05 -40.26
N GLU A 335 0.81 4.20 -40.05
CA GLU A 335 -0.10 4.81 -41.03
C GLU A 335 0.66 5.32 -42.26
N ASP A 336 1.80 5.98 -42.07
CA ASP A 336 2.67 6.42 -43.17
C ASP A 336 3.13 5.24 -44.05
N CYS A 337 3.53 4.13 -43.42
CA CYS A 337 3.90 2.90 -44.13
C CYS A 337 2.74 2.36 -44.98
N ARG A 338 1.52 2.31 -44.41
CA ARG A 338 0.32 1.82 -45.12
C ARG A 338 -0.04 2.72 -46.29
N ASN A 339 0.04 4.04 -46.11
CA ASN A 339 -0.23 5.01 -47.16
C ASN A 339 0.76 4.84 -48.32
N LEU A 340 2.05 4.69 -48.02
CA LEU A 340 3.09 4.47 -49.01
C LEU A 340 2.94 3.12 -49.72
N GLU A 341 2.57 2.06 -49.00
CA GLU A 341 2.28 0.74 -49.58
C GLU A 341 1.09 0.79 -50.54
N ASN A 342 -0.01 1.44 -50.15
CA ASN A 342 -1.17 1.65 -51.02
C ASN A 342 -0.79 2.43 -52.29
N HIS A 343 0.09 3.42 -52.15
CA HIS A 343 0.60 4.22 -53.26
C HIS A 343 1.47 3.39 -54.21
N ILE A 344 2.35 2.53 -53.68
CA ILE A 344 3.16 1.59 -54.46
C ILE A 344 2.26 0.63 -55.25
N VAL A 345 1.29 -0.01 -54.61
CA VAL A 345 0.34 -0.94 -55.26
C VAL A 345 -0.46 -0.24 -56.35
N SER A 346 -0.91 0.99 -56.09
CA SER A 346 -1.64 1.79 -57.06
C SER A 346 -0.78 2.19 -58.26
N LEU A 347 0.50 2.53 -58.04
CA LEU A 347 1.44 2.86 -59.11
C LEU A 347 1.81 1.64 -59.96
N GLU A 348 1.95 0.45 -59.35
CA GLU A 348 2.10 -0.81 -60.08
C GLU A 348 0.93 -1.04 -61.03
N LYS A 349 -0.29 -0.82 -60.54
CA LYS A 349 -1.51 -0.94 -61.35
C LYS A 349 -1.55 0.06 -62.50
N ILE A 350 -1.13 1.30 -62.28
CA ILE A 350 -1.03 2.32 -63.34
C ILE A 350 -0.02 1.92 -64.40
N ILE A 351 1.13 1.38 -64.01
CA ILE A 351 2.15 0.92 -64.97
C ILE A 351 1.59 -0.23 -65.84
N GLU A 352 0.82 -1.16 -65.27
CA GLU A 352 0.11 -2.19 -66.03
C GLU A 352 -0.89 -1.57 -67.02
N ILE A 353 -1.63 -0.55 -66.61
CA ILE A 353 -2.60 0.14 -67.48
C ILE A 353 -1.88 0.89 -68.62
N MET A 354 -0.80 1.63 -68.33
CA MET A 354 0.02 2.27 -69.35
C MET A 354 0.54 1.26 -70.39
N GLN A 355 0.88 0.04 -69.96
CA GLN A 355 1.28 -1.04 -70.85
C GLN A 355 0.13 -1.48 -71.78
N LYS A 356 -1.11 -1.55 -71.28
CA LYS A 356 -2.30 -1.82 -72.13
C LYS A 356 -2.52 -0.75 -73.19
N PHE A 357 -2.22 0.52 -72.89
CA PHE A 357 -2.30 1.61 -73.87
C PHE A 357 -1.30 1.42 -75.02
N ILE A 358 -0.06 1.01 -74.73
CA ILE A 358 0.94 0.67 -75.76
C ILE A 358 0.46 -0.52 -76.61
N GLU A 359 -0.07 -1.55 -75.96
CA GLU A 359 -0.54 -2.77 -76.64
C GLU A 359 -1.88 -2.60 -77.35
N LYS A 360 -2.55 -1.44 -77.21
CA LYS A 360 -3.90 -1.16 -77.70
C LYS A 360 -4.95 -2.16 -77.18
N LYS A 361 -4.82 -2.58 -75.92
CA LYS A 361 -5.71 -3.53 -75.21
C LYS A 361 -6.40 -2.91 -73.98
N VAL A 362 -6.72 -1.62 -74.05
CA VAL A 362 -7.40 -0.91 -72.96
C VAL A 362 -8.80 -1.50 -72.75
N ASP A 363 -9.12 -1.86 -71.52
CA ASP A 363 -10.46 -2.35 -71.15
C ASP A 363 -11.34 -1.16 -70.75
N THR A 364 -12.20 -0.73 -71.67
CA THR A 364 -12.93 0.53 -71.56
C THR A 364 -13.81 0.59 -70.32
N SER A 365 -13.55 1.58 -69.46
CA SER A 365 -14.43 1.97 -68.35
C SER A 365 -15.64 2.77 -68.86
N HIS A 366 -16.66 2.91 -68.01
CA HIS A 366 -17.79 3.83 -68.26
C HIS A 366 -17.48 5.28 -67.85
N PHE A 367 -16.19 5.61 -67.64
CA PHE A 367 -15.75 6.92 -67.18
C PHE A 367 -15.76 7.94 -68.32
N ASP A 368 -16.36 9.11 -68.10
CA ASP A 368 -16.32 10.20 -69.07
C ASP A 368 -14.93 10.88 -69.08
N SER A 369 -14.14 10.52 -70.08
CA SER A 369 -12.78 11.03 -70.26
C SER A 369 -12.68 12.35 -71.03
N SER A 370 -13.81 12.99 -71.35
CA SER A 370 -13.84 14.23 -72.15
C SER A 370 -13.13 15.41 -71.48
N CYS A 371 -12.95 15.36 -70.16
CA CYS A 371 -12.31 16.40 -69.35
C CYS A 371 -10.79 16.30 -69.22
N CYS A 372 -10.15 15.28 -69.83
CA CYS A 372 -8.71 15.05 -69.73
C CYS A 372 -8.05 15.02 -71.11
N SER A 373 -7.15 15.98 -71.35
CA SER A 373 -6.41 16.14 -72.62
C SER A 373 -5.20 15.21 -72.76
N ALA A 374 -4.86 14.42 -71.72
CA ALA A 374 -3.72 13.51 -71.77
C ALA A 374 -3.90 12.44 -72.87
N ALA A 375 -2.83 12.19 -73.63
CA ALA A 375 -2.81 11.15 -74.68
C ALA A 375 -3.19 9.77 -74.12
N TRP A 376 -2.73 9.47 -72.90
CA TRP A 376 -3.13 8.29 -72.13
C TRP A 376 -3.94 8.73 -70.91
N CYS A 377 -5.24 8.97 -71.12
CA CYS A 377 -6.17 9.14 -70.01
C CYS A 377 -6.40 7.77 -69.34
N LEU A 378 -5.66 7.51 -68.27
CA LEU A 378 -5.61 6.22 -67.58
C LEU A 378 -6.98 5.77 -67.06
N PHE A 379 -7.84 6.71 -66.66
CA PHE A 379 -9.22 6.43 -66.20
C PHE A 379 -10.12 5.80 -67.26
N ARG A 380 -9.71 5.77 -68.53
CA ARG A 380 -10.41 4.99 -69.57
C ARG A 380 -10.28 3.49 -69.37
N ASP A 381 -9.33 3.01 -68.57
CA ASP A 381 -9.21 1.59 -68.23
C ASP A 381 -9.95 1.27 -66.93
N ARG A 382 -10.76 0.21 -66.93
CA ARG A 382 -11.54 -0.24 -65.77
C ARG A 382 -10.66 -0.57 -64.55
N ASP A 383 -9.42 -1.00 -64.77
CA ASP A 383 -8.52 -1.36 -63.66
C ASP A 383 -8.06 -0.17 -62.83
N MET A 384 -8.33 1.09 -63.24
CA MET A 384 -8.05 2.27 -62.41
C MET A 384 -8.85 2.27 -61.10
N GLU A 385 -9.99 1.57 -61.02
CA GLU A 385 -10.72 1.37 -59.76
C GLU A 385 -9.87 0.69 -58.68
N LYS A 386 -8.82 -0.05 -59.09
CA LYS A 386 -7.89 -0.75 -58.19
C LYS A 386 -6.68 0.12 -57.79
N ALA A 387 -6.53 1.31 -58.36
CA ALA A 387 -5.43 2.26 -58.09
C ALA A 387 -5.93 3.40 -57.17
N SER A 388 -6.39 3.03 -55.97
CA SER A 388 -7.12 3.91 -55.04
C SER A 388 -6.33 5.14 -54.56
N ALA A 389 -5.00 5.14 -54.66
CA ALA A 389 -4.18 6.29 -54.28
C ALA A 389 -4.34 7.51 -55.22
N PHE A 390 -4.90 7.33 -56.41
CA PHE A 390 -4.99 8.36 -57.43
C PHE A 390 -6.43 8.82 -57.65
N SER A 391 -6.64 10.14 -57.65
CA SER A 391 -7.95 10.76 -57.84
C SER A 391 -8.14 11.29 -59.26
N THR A 392 -9.38 11.65 -59.60
CA THR A 392 -9.75 12.31 -60.86
C THR A 392 -9.51 13.83 -60.81
N CYS A 393 -8.61 14.30 -59.94
CA CYS A 393 -8.28 15.72 -59.85
C CYS A 393 -7.61 16.20 -61.15
N LEU A 394 -8.10 17.30 -61.71
CA LEU A 394 -7.58 17.91 -62.93
C LEU A 394 -6.58 19.00 -62.60
N ILE A 395 -5.47 19.01 -63.32
CA ILE A 395 -4.44 20.04 -63.27
C ILE A 395 -4.25 20.66 -64.66
N GLN A 396 -3.88 21.94 -64.71
CA GLN A 396 -3.66 22.68 -65.95
C GLN A 396 -2.16 22.83 -66.23
N CYS A 397 -1.77 22.71 -67.51
CA CYS A 397 -0.40 22.93 -67.95
C CYS A 397 -0.05 24.42 -68.07
N ASN A 398 1.06 24.85 -67.48
CA ASN A 398 1.53 26.25 -67.61
C ASN A 398 2.00 26.64 -69.01
N ILE A 399 2.23 25.66 -69.90
CA ILE A 399 2.75 25.90 -71.26
C ILE A 399 1.63 25.80 -72.31
N CYS A 400 0.83 24.75 -72.29
CA CYS A 400 -0.21 24.52 -73.29
C CYS A 400 -1.64 24.81 -72.80
N GLU A 401 -1.81 25.18 -71.53
CA GLU A 401 -3.10 25.47 -70.89
C GLU A 401 -4.12 24.31 -70.90
N GLU A 402 -3.72 23.13 -71.39
CA GLU A 402 -4.57 21.93 -71.38
C GLU A 402 -4.70 21.36 -69.98
N THR A 403 -5.88 20.80 -69.69
CA THR A 403 -6.19 20.14 -68.42
C THR A 403 -6.05 18.63 -68.52
N SER A 404 -5.48 18.00 -67.50
CA SER A 404 -5.31 16.54 -67.44
C SER A 404 -5.45 16.05 -66.01
N HIS A 405 -5.87 14.81 -65.82
CA HIS A 405 -5.81 14.22 -64.48
C HIS A 405 -4.34 14.16 -64.02
N GLY A 406 -4.05 14.53 -62.77
CA GLY A 406 -2.66 14.58 -62.25
C GLY A 406 -1.85 13.31 -62.56
N VAL A 407 -2.45 12.14 -62.32
CA VAL A 407 -1.84 10.83 -62.62
C VAL A 407 -1.55 10.59 -64.10
N CYS A 408 -2.43 11.07 -64.99
CA CYS A 408 -2.26 10.97 -66.45
C CYS A 408 -1.18 11.94 -66.95
N ALA A 409 -0.87 12.94 -66.14
CA ALA A 409 0.09 13.99 -66.41
C ALA A 409 1.48 13.73 -65.77
N GLY A 410 1.67 12.59 -65.11
CA GLY A 410 2.98 12.21 -64.56
C GLY A 410 3.16 12.44 -63.06
N MET A 411 2.10 12.84 -62.35
CA MET A 411 2.12 12.99 -60.89
C MET A 411 1.92 11.63 -60.25
N TRP A 412 3.03 10.99 -59.85
CA TRP A 412 3.05 9.59 -59.45
C TRP A 412 3.57 9.35 -58.04
N THR A 413 4.07 10.36 -57.35
CA THR A 413 4.46 10.26 -55.94
C THR A 413 3.43 10.93 -55.03
N PRO A 414 3.42 10.61 -53.71
CA PRO A 414 2.58 11.33 -52.75
C PRO A 414 2.84 12.84 -52.75
N GLU A 415 4.08 13.26 -52.94
CA GLU A 415 4.47 14.67 -53.01
C GLU A 415 3.89 15.34 -54.27
N ASP A 416 3.89 14.66 -55.42
CA ASP A 416 3.26 15.18 -56.63
C ASP A 416 1.75 15.36 -56.43
N LEU A 417 1.08 14.42 -55.75
CA LEU A 417 -0.35 14.53 -55.49
C LEU A 417 -0.70 15.69 -54.56
N GLN A 418 0.18 16.09 -53.65
CA GLN A 418 -0.04 17.29 -52.83
C GLN A 418 -0.08 18.56 -53.68
N LEU A 419 0.74 18.65 -54.73
CA LEU A 419 0.74 19.79 -55.65
C LEU A 419 -0.60 19.94 -56.39
N THR A 420 -1.38 18.86 -56.56
CA THR A 420 -2.73 18.95 -57.17
C THR A 420 -3.73 19.73 -56.30
N LEU A 421 -3.40 19.99 -55.03
CA LEU A 421 -4.24 20.74 -54.10
C LEU A 421 -3.93 22.25 -54.10
N ASP A 422 -2.85 22.68 -54.75
CA ASP A 422 -2.49 24.08 -54.84
C ASP A 422 -3.40 24.83 -55.84
N LEU A 423 -3.66 26.11 -55.56
CA LEU A 423 -4.53 26.94 -56.39
C LEU A 423 -3.94 27.21 -57.79
N GLU A 424 -2.61 27.26 -57.90
CA GLU A 424 -1.85 27.49 -59.13
C GLU A 424 -0.58 26.63 -59.12
N PRO A 425 -0.67 25.31 -59.38
CA PRO A 425 0.49 24.44 -59.34
C PRO A 425 1.48 24.77 -60.46
N ASP A 426 2.75 24.97 -60.12
CA ASP A 426 3.81 25.16 -61.11
C ASP A 426 4.13 23.83 -61.79
N TRP A 427 3.45 23.54 -62.91
CA TRP A 427 3.52 22.22 -63.53
C TRP A 427 3.46 22.29 -65.07
N THR A 428 4.17 21.37 -65.72
CA THR A 428 4.25 21.22 -67.18
C THR A 428 3.94 19.79 -67.63
N CYS A 429 3.11 19.64 -68.67
CA CYS A 429 2.68 18.33 -69.15
C CYS A 429 3.76 17.47 -69.78
N LEU A 430 3.56 16.14 -69.72
CA LEU A 430 4.49 15.17 -70.31
C LEU A 430 4.81 15.50 -71.78
N ASN A 431 3.81 15.98 -72.53
CA ASN A 431 3.99 16.39 -73.92
C ASN A 431 4.88 17.65 -74.05
N CYS A 432 4.61 18.70 -73.26
CA CYS A 432 5.41 19.93 -73.21
C CYS A 432 6.83 19.67 -72.67
N CYS A 433 7.01 18.66 -71.82
CA CYS A 433 8.30 18.15 -71.36
C CYS A 433 9.00 17.24 -72.39
N GLY A 434 8.43 17.05 -73.58
CA GLY A 434 9.01 16.21 -74.64
C GLY A 434 9.03 14.71 -74.34
N ARG A 435 8.28 14.25 -73.33
CA ARG A 435 8.22 12.84 -72.92
C ARG A 435 7.12 12.13 -73.71
N ARG A 436 7.47 11.02 -74.37
CA ARG A 436 6.52 10.22 -75.18
C ARG A 436 6.65 8.73 -74.87
N GLU A 437 5.51 8.04 -74.93
CA GLU A 437 5.38 6.58 -74.94
C GLU A 437 6.29 5.86 -73.92
N GLY A 438 7.26 5.06 -74.39
CA GLY A 438 8.14 4.24 -73.55
C GLY A 438 8.95 5.03 -72.52
N ALA A 439 9.22 6.32 -72.78
CA ALA A 439 9.89 7.19 -71.80
C ALA A 439 9.03 7.44 -70.57
N VAL A 440 7.71 7.60 -70.75
CA VAL A 440 6.73 7.82 -69.67
C VAL A 440 6.67 6.59 -68.75
N ILE A 441 6.59 5.38 -69.33
CA ILE A 441 6.60 4.13 -68.55
C ILE A 441 7.93 3.94 -67.81
N SER A 442 9.05 4.27 -68.45
CA SER A 442 10.37 4.19 -67.82
C SER A 442 10.48 5.15 -66.62
N ASP A 443 9.94 6.35 -66.74
CA ASP A 443 9.88 7.33 -65.65
C ASP A 443 8.98 6.83 -64.51
N ALA A 444 7.81 6.26 -64.81
CA ALA A 444 6.91 5.67 -63.80
C ALA A 444 7.57 4.48 -63.07
N LYS A 445 8.25 3.59 -63.81
CA LYS A 445 9.04 2.49 -63.24
C LYS A 445 10.20 2.98 -62.38
N ARG A 446 10.80 4.13 -62.71
CA ARG A 446 11.83 4.77 -61.86
C ARG A 446 11.22 5.26 -60.55
N GLN A 447 10.07 5.93 -60.60
CA GLN A 447 9.38 6.38 -59.39
C GLN A 447 8.94 5.21 -58.51
N LEU A 448 8.42 4.14 -59.11
CA LEU A 448 8.09 2.92 -58.37
C LEU A 448 9.28 2.35 -57.61
N ARG A 449 10.48 2.30 -58.23
CA ARG A 449 11.70 1.84 -57.54
C ARG A 449 12.07 2.77 -56.38
N ASN A 450 11.98 4.08 -56.57
CA ASN A 450 12.28 5.06 -55.52
C ASN A 450 11.32 4.92 -54.33
N LEU A 451 10.02 4.76 -54.60
CA LEU A 451 9.00 4.56 -53.56
C LEU A 451 9.21 3.24 -52.81
N LYS A 452 9.56 2.15 -53.50
CA LYS A 452 9.92 0.87 -52.86
C LYS A 452 11.14 0.99 -51.96
N PHE A 453 12.17 1.75 -52.37
CA PHE A 453 13.33 2.02 -51.52
C PHE A 453 12.94 2.81 -50.27
N LYS A 454 12.17 3.89 -50.44
CA LYS A 454 11.63 4.70 -49.33
C LYS A 454 10.76 3.87 -48.37
N TYR A 455 10.00 2.91 -48.89
CA TYR A 455 9.18 2.01 -48.08
C TYR A 455 10.00 1.07 -47.21
N GLU A 456 11.08 0.47 -47.73
CA GLU A 456 11.96 -0.38 -46.92
C GLU A 456 12.66 0.41 -45.81
N GLU A 457 13.14 1.63 -46.09
CA GLU A 457 13.71 2.52 -45.06
C GLU A 457 12.67 2.84 -43.97
N MET A 458 11.45 3.20 -44.37
CA MET A 458 10.36 3.52 -43.44
C MET A 458 9.93 2.31 -42.59
N LYS A 459 10.05 1.10 -43.14
CA LYS A 459 9.71 -0.15 -42.46
C LYS A 459 10.73 -0.53 -41.40
N GLU A 460 12.02 -0.27 -41.63
CA GLU A 460 13.06 -0.39 -40.58
C GLU A 460 12.74 0.56 -39.43
N ASP A 461 12.44 1.81 -39.75
CA ASP A 461 12.03 2.88 -38.85
C ASP A 461 10.77 2.56 -38.02
N LEU A 462 9.79 1.88 -38.65
CA LEU A 462 8.58 1.37 -38.00
C LEU A 462 8.93 0.25 -37.01
N GLY A 463 9.82 -0.66 -37.40
CA GLY A 463 10.31 -1.74 -36.55
C GLY A 463 11.02 -1.24 -35.30
N GLU A 464 11.83 -0.18 -35.41
CA GLU A 464 12.45 0.49 -34.26
C GLU A 464 11.41 1.15 -33.34
N SER A 465 10.43 1.85 -33.92
CA SER A 465 9.34 2.50 -33.16
C SER A 465 8.47 1.47 -32.41
N GLN A 466 8.17 0.33 -33.04
CA GLN A 466 7.44 -0.76 -32.41
C GLN A 466 8.22 -1.36 -31.22
N LYS A 467 9.51 -1.66 -31.42
CA LYS A 467 10.40 -2.14 -30.34
C LYS A 467 10.41 -1.15 -29.17
N LYS A 468 10.53 0.15 -29.48
CA LYS A 468 10.49 1.23 -28.50
C LYS A 468 9.20 1.24 -27.69
N TYR A 469 8.05 1.16 -28.35
CA TYR A 469 6.74 1.07 -27.69
C TYR A 469 6.64 -0.17 -26.79
N ASP A 470 7.08 -1.34 -27.28
CA ASP A 470 7.02 -2.59 -26.54
C ASP A 470 7.89 -2.58 -25.28
N VAL A 471 9.12 -2.06 -25.37
CA VAL A 471 10.04 -1.92 -24.22
C VAL A 471 9.43 -1.00 -23.16
N ILE A 472 8.98 0.19 -23.54
CA ILE A 472 8.33 1.14 -22.61
C ILE A 472 7.10 0.50 -21.94
N ARG A 473 6.29 -0.22 -22.72
CA ARG A 473 5.09 -0.90 -22.23
C ARG A 473 5.41 -2.02 -21.24
N ILE A 474 6.44 -2.82 -21.50
CA ILE A 474 6.88 -3.92 -20.61
C ILE A 474 7.48 -3.36 -19.31
N ALA A 475 8.37 -2.37 -19.42
CA ALA A 475 9.00 -1.72 -18.28
C ALA A 475 7.95 -1.08 -17.35
N LYS A 476 7.01 -0.30 -17.89
CA LYS A 476 5.92 0.32 -17.11
C LYS A 476 4.96 -0.67 -16.47
N LYS A 477 4.76 -1.84 -17.08
CA LYS A 477 3.98 -2.94 -16.48
C LYS A 477 4.77 -3.68 -15.40
N GLY A 478 6.00 -3.28 -15.10
CA GLY A 478 6.85 -3.90 -14.09
C GLY A 478 7.25 -5.33 -14.45
N LYS A 479 7.36 -5.62 -15.75
CA LYS A 479 7.69 -6.93 -16.32
C LYS A 479 9.07 -6.97 -16.99
N GLY A 480 9.86 -5.92 -16.85
CA GLY A 480 11.24 -5.92 -17.33
C GLY A 480 12.15 -6.83 -16.52
N ASN A 481 13.34 -7.10 -17.06
CA ASN A 481 14.29 -8.05 -16.52
C ASN A 481 14.83 -7.59 -15.15
N LYS A 482 15.18 -6.31 -15.03
CA LYS A 482 15.71 -5.70 -13.80
C LYS A 482 14.67 -5.67 -12.70
N MET A 483 13.44 -5.31 -13.04
CA MET A 483 12.30 -5.39 -12.12
C MET A 483 12.07 -6.83 -11.63
N SER A 484 12.17 -7.82 -12.53
CA SER A 484 12.04 -9.24 -12.17
C SER A 484 13.14 -9.69 -11.23
N GLU A 485 14.40 -9.33 -11.50
CA GLU A 485 15.57 -9.62 -10.67
C GLU A 485 15.43 -9.00 -9.27
N LEU A 486 15.02 -7.73 -9.19
CA LEU A 486 14.78 -7.03 -7.92
C LEU A 486 13.71 -7.74 -7.08
N LYS A 487 12.55 -8.06 -7.67
CA LYS A 487 11.46 -8.75 -6.97
C LYS A 487 11.86 -10.15 -6.51
N LYS A 488 12.59 -10.91 -7.33
CA LYS A 488 13.11 -12.24 -6.96
C LYS A 488 14.08 -12.15 -5.78
N THR A 489 14.95 -11.14 -5.78
CA THR A 489 15.90 -10.91 -4.69
C THR A 489 15.17 -10.57 -3.39
N TRP A 490 14.18 -9.66 -3.43
CA TRP A 490 13.33 -9.38 -2.26
C TRP A 490 12.58 -10.62 -1.76
N ALA A 491 12.02 -11.43 -2.66
CA ALA A 491 11.35 -12.67 -2.29
C ALA A 491 12.30 -13.67 -1.59
N ARG A 492 13.54 -13.81 -2.08
CA ARG A 492 14.59 -14.62 -1.44
C ARG A 492 14.94 -14.12 -0.03
N LEU A 493 14.94 -12.80 0.17
CA LEU A 493 15.12 -12.15 1.46
C LEU A 493 13.87 -12.24 2.36
N GLY A 494 12.81 -12.92 1.92
CA GLY A 494 11.59 -13.16 2.67
C GLY A 494 10.63 -11.96 2.71
N ALA A 495 10.65 -11.14 1.67
CA ALA A 495 9.76 -10.00 1.44
C ALA A 495 9.12 -10.08 0.05
N ASP A 496 7.82 -10.38 -0.02
CA ASP A 496 7.09 -10.48 -1.29
C ASP A 496 6.08 -9.35 -1.46
N MET A 497 6.03 -8.80 -2.69
CA MET A 497 5.05 -7.83 -3.15
C MET A 497 3.99 -8.57 -3.97
N ASN A 498 3.01 -9.19 -3.29
CA ASN A 498 1.96 -9.94 -3.97
C ASN A 498 1.10 -8.99 -4.85
N ALA A 499 0.43 -9.51 -5.88
CA ALA A 499 -0.44 -8.72 -6.78
C ALA A 499 -1.53 -7.89 -6.05
N TYR A 500 -1.96 -8.32 -4.86
CA TYR A 500 -2.92 -7.61 -4.01
C TYR A 500 -2.27 -6.59 -3.05
N LYS A 501 -0.98 -6.74 -2.72
CA LYS A 501 -0.22 -5.87 -1.81
C LYS A 501 0.87 -5.15 -2.60
N LYS A 502 0.56 -3.92 -3.03
CA LYS A 502 1.50 -3.05 -3.77
C LYS A 502 2.65 -2.53 -2.90
N ASP A 503 2.58 -2.70 -1.58
CA ASP A 503 3.57 -2.23 -0.60
C ASP A 503 4.01 -3.36 0.34
N PHE A 504 5.20 -3.21 0.92
CA PHE A 504 5.72 -4.11 1.95
C PHE A 504 5.01 -3.90 3.30
N CYS A 505 4.77 -4.97 4.06
CA CYS A 505 4.31 -4.87 5.45
C CYS A 505 5.49 -4.63 6.41
N GLY A 506 5.21 -4.33 7.68
CA GLY A 506 6.23 -4.09 8.71
C GLY A 506 7.33 -5.15 8.79
N ASN A 507 6.96 -6.44 8.81
CA ASN A 507 7.92 -7.54 8.83
C ASN A 507 8.83 -7.59 7.59
N HIS A 508 8.28 -7.28 6.41
CA HIS A 508 9.06 -7.22 5.18
C HIS A 508 10.06 -6.06 5.24
N ALA A 509 9.61 -4.87 5.67
CA ALA A 509 10.48 -3.71 5.80
C ALA A 509 11.66 -3.98 6.75
N MET A 510 11.41 -4.59 7.92
CA MET A 510 12.48 -4.92 8.87
C MET A 510 13.54 -5.85 8.28
N LYS A 511 13.14 -6.90 7.54
CA LYS A 511 14.08 -7.80 6.87
C LYS A 511 14.91 -7.08 5.80
N LEU A 512 14.27 -6.21 5.02
CA LEU A 512 14.93 -5.48 3.92
C LEU A 512 15.81 -4.32 4.41
N LEU A 513 15.68 -3.89 5.67
CA LEU A 513 16.53 -2.88 6.30
C LEU A 513 17.78 -3.48 6.97
N GLU A 514 17.96 -4.82 6.94
CA GLU A 514 19.18 -5.43 7.43
C GLU A 514 20.37 -5.13 6.50
N PRO A 515 21.57 -4.83 7.03
CA PRO A 515 22.72 -4.41 6.22
C PRO A 515 23.10 -5.40 5.10
N ALA A 516 22.99 -6.70 5.35
CA ALA A 516 23.27 -7.74 4.37
C ALA A 516 22.23 -7.75 3.24
N ALA A 517 20.94 -7.62 3.58
CA ALA A 517 19.86 -7.51 2.61
C ALA A 517 20.04 -6.28 1.71
N ILE A 518 20.39 -5.13 2.32
CA ILE A 518 20.66 -3.88 1.59
C ILE A 518 21.74 -4.08 0.54
N GLU A 519 22.87 -4.70 0.89
CA GLU A 519 23.94 -4.96 -0.10
C GLU A 519 23.45 -5.88 -1.23
N GLU A 520 22.70 -6.93 -0.90
CA GLU A 520 22.23 -7.90 -1.88
C GLU A 520 21.35 -7.26 -2.95
N TYR A 521 20.26 -6.56 -2.59
CA TYR A 521 19.37 -5.99 -3.61
C TYR A 521 19.89 -4.70 -4.26
N THR A 522 20.85 -3.99 -3.65
CA THR A 522 21.47 -2.83 -4.29
C THR A 522 22.56 -3.22 -5.28
N SER A 523 23.18 -4.39 -5.12
CA SER A 523 24.18 -4.93 -6.07
C SER A 523 23.63 -5.14 -7.48
N ILE A 524 22.30 -5.22 -7.61
CA ILE A 524 21.58 -5.30 -8.88
C ILE A 524 21.85 -4.07 -9.77
N PHE A 525 22.21 -2.93 -9.18
CA PHE A 525 22.40 -1.64 -9.87
C PHE A 525 23.88 -1.20 -9.82
N PRO A 526 24.81 -1.92 -10.50
CA PRO A 526 26.25 -1.67 -10.37
C PRO A 526 26.68 -0.30 -10.94
N ASN A 527 25.90 0.27 -11.85
CA ASN A 527 26.23 1.53 -12.53
C ASN A 527 25.69 2.78 -11.80
N THR A 528 24.94 2.59 -10.70
CA THR A 528 24.35 3.71 -9.93
C THR A 528 25.08 3.87 -8.61
N ASP A 529 25.56 5.07 -8.29
CA ASP A 529 26.10 5.35 -6.95
C ASP A 529 24.95 5.36 -5.91
N LEU A 530 24.92 4.30 -5.11
CA LEU A 530 23.95 4.10 -4.03
C LEU A 530 24.57 4.33 -2.65
N THR A 531 25.72 4.99 -2.54
CA THR A 531 26.44 5.16 -1.26
C THR A 531 25.56 5.83 -0.20
N HIS A 532 25.00 7.00 -0.50
CA HIS A 532 24.11 7.71 0.43
C HIS A 532 22.77 6.99 0.65
N PHE A 533 22.26 6.32 -0.38
CA PHE A 533 21.05 5.50 -0.28
C PHE A 533 21.22 4.35 0.74
N LYS A 534 22.35 3.64 0.68
CA LYS A 534 22.69 2.57 1.64
C LYS A 534 22.82 3.11 3.06
N ILE A 535 23.46 4.27 3.25
CA ILE A 535 23.57 4.92 4.58
C ILE A 535 22.19 5.23 5.13
N PHE A 536 21.31 5.83 4.31
CA PHE A 536 19.92 6.11 4.68
C PHE A 536 19.20 4.86 5.19
N LEU A 537 19.20 3.77 4.43
CA LEU A 537 18.49 2.54 4.80
C LEU A 537 19.08 1.86 6.04
N ARG A 538 20.42 1.84 6.16
CA ARG A 538 21.09 1.27 7.34
C ARG A 538 20.75 2.05 8.60
N SER A 539 20.78 3.39 8.54
CA SER A 539 20.43 4.23 9.68
C SER A 539 18.96 4.07 10.04
N LEU A 540 18.06 4.00 9.06
CA LEU A 540 16.64 3.73 9.29
C LEU A 540 16.42 2.35 9.95
N GLY A 541 17.16 1.32 9.54
CA GLY A 541 17.13 0.00 10.18
C GLY A 541 17.62 0.02 11.63
N LYS A 542 18.65 0.83 11.94
CA LYS A 542 19.12 1.02 13.32
C LYS A 542 18.11 1.77 14.18
N ILE A 543 17.49 2.83 13.65
CA ILE A 543 16.39 3.55 14.32
C ILE A 543 15.26 2.57 14.64
N ALA A 544 14.89 1.70 13.69
CA ALA A 544 13.84 0.71 13.89
C ALA A 544 14.17 -0.29 15.02
N LYS A 545 15.45 -0.61 15.24
CA LYS A 545 15.91 -1.46 16.36
C LYS A 545 15.84 -0.75 17.72
N LEU A 546 15.81 0.59 17.75
CA LEU A 546 15.58 1.39 18.97
C LEU A 546 14.09 1.55 19.30
N CYS A 547 13.18 1.11 18.43
CA CYS A 547 11.75 1.05 18.70
C CYS A 547 11.42 -0.11 19.66
N VAL A 548 11.81 0.00 20.93
CA VAL A 548 11.62 -1.03 21.96
C VAL A 548 10.47 -0.71 22.91
N PRO A 549 9.75 -1.72 23.43
CA PRO A 549 8.59 -1.53 24.30
C PRO A 549 8.99 -1.32 25.77
N ARG A 550 9.96 -0.44 26.04
CA ARG A 550 10.49 -0.16 27.39
C ARG A 550 11.05 1.25 27.49
N GLU A 551 11.37 1.67 28.71
CA GLU A 551 12.14 2.90 28.96
C GLU A 551 13.50 2.84 28.22
N MET A 552 13.85 3.94 27.56
CA MET A 552 15.10 4.14 26.85
C MET A 552 16.12 4.79 27.80
N SER A 553 17.38 4.37 27.70
CA SER A 553 18.47 5.06 28.39
C SER A 553 18.74 6.42 27.73
N HIS A 554 19.46 7.30 28.44
CA HIS A 554 19.88 8.58 27.87
C HIS A 554 20.76 8.36 26.62
N ASP A 555 21.69 7.39 26.67
CA ASP A 555 22.53 7.03 25.54
C ASP A 555 21.73 6.52 24.34
N GLU A 556 20.64 5.78 24.56
CA GLU A 556 19.76 5.32 23.49
C GLU A 556 18.99 6.48 22.84
N ILE A 557 18.59 7.49 23.60
CA ILE A 557 17.94 8.70 23.08
C ILE A 557 18.94 9.54 22.28
N SER A 558 20.17 9.72 22.78
CA SER A 558 21.23 10.42 22.05
C SER A 558 21.64 9.69 20.78
N GLU A 559 21.71 8.35 20.82
CA GLU A 559 21.97 7.55 19.62
C GLU A 559 20.82 7.65 18.61
N LEU A 560 19.57 7.65 19.06
CA LEU A 560 18.40 7.85 18.20
C LEU A 560 18.49 9.19 17.47
N ASP A 561 18.79 10.28 18.19
CA ASP A 561 18.95 11.62 17.64
C ASP A 561 20.05 11.69 16.57
N ARG A 562 21.24 11.15 16.90
CA ARG A 562 22.37 11.06 15.98
C ARG A 562 22.06 10.23 14.74
N LEU A 563 21.36 9.11 14.88
CA LEU A 563 20.96 8.27 13.75
C LEU A 563 19.97 8.97 12.83
N ILE A 564 19.04 9.75 13.38
CA ILE A 564 18.10 10.57 12.60
C ILE A 564 18.86 11.59 11.76
N ASP A 565 19.87 12.27 12.32
CA ASP A 565 20.71 13.21 11.56
C ASP A 565 21.50 12.52 10.44
N VAL A 566 22.14 11.38 10.73
CA VAL A 566 22.89 10.62 9.72
C VAL A 566 21.96 10.13 8.60
N MET A 567 20.79 9.60 8.97
CA MET A 567 19.77 9.15 8.01
C MET A 567 19.33 10.32 7.13
N PHE A 568 18.97 11.46 7.73
CA PHE A 568 18.42 12.60 7.00
C PHE A 568 19.46 13.26 6.10
N GLY A 569 20.68 13.46 6.60
CA GLY A 569 21.78 14.01 5.80
C GLY A 569 22.13 13.13 4.59
N ALA A 570 22.07 11.81 4.74
CA ALA A 570 22.23 10.88 3.61
C ALA A 570 21.06 10.99 2.62
N LEU A 571 19.83 11.11 3.12
CA LEU A 571 18.64 11.25 2.28
C LEU A 571 18.62 12.58 1.50
N GLN A 572 19.07 13.68 2.11
CA GLN A 572 19.22 14.98 1.43
C GLN A 572 20.22 14.94 0.28
N LYS A 573 21.34 14.23 0.46
CA LYS A 573 22.34 14.04 -0.61
C LYS A 573 21.84 13.12 -1.71
N HIS A 574 21.05 12.10 -1.34
CA HIS A 574 20.52 11.13 -2.29
C HIS A 574 19.39 11.69 -3.17
N ASN A 575 18.44 12.43 -2.59
CA ASN A 575 17.26 12.91 -3.32
C ASN A 575 16.75 14.27 -2.80
N PRO A 576 17.46 15.38 -3.07
CA PRO A 576 17.13 16.71 -2.54
C PRO A 576 15.81 17.28 -3.07
N HIS A 577 15.31 16.78 -4.21
CA HIS A 577 14.13 17.33 -4.89
C HIS A 577 12.80 16.70 -4.46
N ASP A 578 12.83 15.58 -3.72
CA ASP A 578 11.63 14.98 -3.13
C ASP A 578 11.06 15.89 -2.02
N THR A 579 9.83 15.61 -1.63
CA THR A 579 9.12 16.32 -0.56
C THR A 579 9.19 15.55 0.76
N ILE A 580 9.24 16.30 1.86
CA ILE A 580 9.11 15.74 3.20
C ILE A 580 7.68 15.24 3.39
N SER A 581 7.53 13.95 3.67
CA SER A 581 6.26 13.33 4.02
C SER A 581 5.93 13.59 5.49
N PRO A 582 4.65 13.54 5.90
CA PRO A 582 4.27 13.71 7.31
C PRO A 582 4.98 12.74 8.26
N LYS A 583 5.16 11.48 7.83
CA LYS A 583 5.91 10.46 8.57
C LYS A 583 7.39 10.84 8.75
N LEU A 584 8.04 11.34 7.70
CA LEU A 584 9.42 11.80 7.80
C LEU A 584 9.52 13.02 8.71
N HIS A 585 8.63 14.01 8.56
CA HIS A 585 8.60 15.17 9.46
C HIS A 585 8.42 14.76 10.93
N ASN A 586 7.50 13.83 11.22
CA ASN A 586 7.32 13.31 12.58
C ASN A 586 8.59 12.65 13.13
N LEU A 587 9.30 11.85 12.32
CA LEU A 587 10.59 11.28 12.73
C LEU A 587 11.65 12.36 13.00
N LEU A 588 11.73 13.38 12.14
CA LEU A 588 12.74 14.42 12.24
C LEU A 588 12.52 15.35 13.45
N GLU A 589 11.29 15.78 13.69
CA GLU A 589 11.02 16.87 14.65
C GLU A 589 10.39 16.39 15.97
N HIS A 590 9.63 15.29 15.97
CA HIS A 590 8.75 14.97 17.10
C HIS A 590 9.14 13.70 17.86
N VAL A 591 9.87 12.78 17.24
CA VAL A 591 10.28 11.52 17.88
C VAL A 591 11.25 11.72 19.04
N VAL A 592 12.31 12.52 18.85
CA VAL A 592 13.29 12.78 19.92
C VAL A 592 12.66 13.56 21.07
N PRO A 593 11.94 14.69 20.85
CA PRO A 593 11.24 15.37 21.95
C PRO A 593 10.23 14.48 22.67
N PHE A 594 9.52 13.60 21.95
CA PHE A 594 8.62 12.64 22.59
C PHE A 594 9.37 11.66 23.49
N ALA A 595 10.49 11.09 23.03
CA ALA A 595 11.31 10.18 23.83
C ALA A 595 11.95 10.91 25.03
N GLU A 596 12.37 12.16 24.86
CA GLU A 596 12.87 13.02 25.93
C GLU A 596 11.79 13.45 26.91
N LEU A 597 10.53 13.55 26.52
CA LEU A 597 9.44 13.87 27.43
C LEU A 597 8.98 12.63 28.21
N HIS A 598 8.84 11.49 27.53
CA HIS A 598 8.16 10.31 28.06
C HIS A 598 9.09 9.16 28.45
N GLY A 599 10.37 9.25 28.11
CA GLY A 599 11.36 8.20 28.39
C GLY A 599 11.33 7.03 27.42
N SER A 600 10.54 7.11 26.35
CA SER A 600 10.43 6.05 25.36
C SER A 600 9.84 6.59 24.06
N PHE A 601 10.22 5.98 22.93
CA PHE A 601 9.56 6.15 21.64
C PHE A 601 8.45 5.10 21.38
N ALA A 602 8.64 3.85 21.79
CA ALA A 602 7.79 2.73 21.33
C ALA A 602 7.19 1.85 22.46
N LYS A 603 7.14 2.38 23.70
CA LYS A 603 6.56 1.72 24.88
C LYS A 603 5.20 1.10 24.54
N THR A 604 4.28 1.90 24.04
CA THR A 604 3.08 1.40 23.37
C THR A 604 3.14 1.77 21.88
N SER A 605 2.83 0.84 21.00
CA SER A 605 2.83 1.03 19.55
C SER A 605 1.72 0.23 18.89
N GLU A 606 1.39 0.62 17.66
CA GLU A 606 0.43 -0.04 16.78
C GLU A 606 0.76 -1.51 16.47
N GLN A 607 1.96 -2.00 16.77
CA GLN A 607 2.36 -3.41 16.56
C GLN A 607 1.40 -4.39 17.23
N GLY A 608 0.87 -4.03 18.40
CA GLY A 608 -0.10 -4.87 19.11
C GLY A 608 -1.40 -5.06 18.31
N LEU A 609 -1.87 -4.02 17.61
CA LEU A 609 -3.09 -4.07 16.79
C LEU A 609 -2.88 -4.94 15.55
N GLU A 610 -1.73 -4.84 14.89
CA GLU A 610 -1.38 -5.70 13.75
C GLU A 610 -1.42 -7.18 14.12
N ALA A 611 -0.87 -7.52 15.29
CA ALA A 611 -0.93 -8.88 15.82
C ALA A 611 -2.37 -9.27 16.25
N LEU A 612 -3.15 -8.33 16.77
CA LEU A 612 -4.55 -8.55 17.18
C LEU A 612 -5.43 -8.93 15.99
N HIS A 613 -5.25 -8.33 14.81
CA HIS A 613 -5.99 -8.71 13.60
C HIS A 613 -5.85 -10.20 13.30
N ALA A 614 -4.65 -10.76 13.44
CA ALA A 614 -4.42 -12.18 13.25
C ALA A 614 -5.12 -13.03 14.34
N VAL A 615 -5.17 -12.56 15.59
CA VAL A 615 -5.90 -13.21 16.68
C VAL A 615 -7.41 -13.23 16.41
N VAL A 616 -7.99 -12.09 16.01
CA VAL A 616 -9.41 -11.96 15.67
C VAL A 616 -9.77 -12.86 14.49
N ASN A 617 -8.96 -12.87 13.43
CA ASN A 617 -9.18 -13.73 12.27
C ASN A 617 -9.18 -15.22 12.64
N ARG A 618 -8.25 -15.67 13.50
CA ARG A 618 -8.26 -17.05 14.03
C ARG A 618 -9.50 -17.35 14.85
N ALA A 619 -9.97 -16.41 15.67
CA ALA A 619 -11.19 -16.56 16.45
C ALA A 619 -12.43 -16.66 15.53
N LYS A 620 -12.54 -15.81 14.50
CA LYS A 620 -13.61 -15.89 13.49
C LYS A 620 -13.63 -17.25 12.80
N VAL A 621 -12.47 -17.78 12.42
CA VAL A 621 -12.36 -19.13 11.81
C VAL A 621 -12.81 -20.21 12.81
N LYS A 622 -12.41 -20.12 14.08
CA LYS A 622 -12.81 -21.04 15.14
C LYS A 622 -14.33 -21.07 15.35
N PHE A 623 -14.98 -19.91 15.25
CA PHE A 623 -16.41 -19.71 15.48
C PHE A 623 -17.23 -19.56 14.18
N ARG A 624 -16.68 -19.97 13.03
CA ARG A 624 -17.32 -19.81 11.71
C ARG A 624 -18.65 -20.54 11.56
N THR A 625 -18.89 -21.58 12.37
CA THR A 625 -20.13 -22.37 12.34
C THR A 625 -21.28 -21.67 13.06
N THR A 626 -20.99 -20.64 13.87
CA THR A 626 -22.00 -19.82 14.53
C THR A 626 -22.58 -18.85 13.48
N ARG A 627 -23.76 -19.19 12.94
CA ARG A 627 -24.41 -18.43 11.85
C ARG A 627 -24.92 -17.06 12.29
N ASN A 628 -25.37 -16.92 13.53
CA ASN A 628 -25.79 -15.64 14.09
C ASN A 628 -24.56 -14.76 14.31
N ARG A 629 -24.51 -13.59 13.67
CA ARG A 629 -23.36 -12.67 13.74
C ARG A 629 -23.17 -12.07 15.13
N VAL A 630 -24.24 -11.83 15.88
CA VAL A 630 -24.18 -11.35 17.27
C VAL A 630 -23.54 -12.41 18.16
N ASP A 631 -23.98 -13.67 18.07
CA ASP A 631 -23.39 -14.76 18.85
C ASP A 631 -21.93 -15.03 18.46
N GLN A 632 -21.61 -14.94 17.16
CA GLN A 632 -20.24 -15.08 16.70
C GLN A 632 -19.35 -13.96 17.24
N MET A 633 -19.80 -12.69 17.15
CA MET A 633 -19.06 -11.55 17.71
C MET A 633 -18.87 -11.71 19.21
N ARG A 634 -19.91 -12.14 19.93
CA ARG A 634 -19.84 -12.42 21.37
C ARG A 634 -18.76 -13.46 21.69
N GLN A 635 -18.71 -14.56 20.94
CA GLN A 635 -17.69 -15.60 21.12
C GLN A 635 -16.26 -15.08 20.80
N VAL A 636 -16.11 -14.26 19.76
CA VAL A 636 -14.85 -13.63 19.41
C VAL A 636 -14.39 -12.69 20.52
N PHE A 637 -15.25 -11.77 20.96
CA PHE A 637 -14.93 -10.80 22.02
C PHE A 637 -14.62 -11.48 23.36
N THR A 638 -15.42 -12.48 23.76
CA THR A 638 -15.14 -13.34 24.93
C THR A 638 -13.78 -14.01 24.82
N SER A 639 -13.41 -14.52 23.64
CA SER A 639 -12.10 -15.13 23.44
C SER A 639 -10.95 -14.13 23.61
N LEU A 640 -11.12 -12.86 23.25
CA LEU A 640 -10.09 -11.83 23.46
C LEU A 640 -9.89 -11.53 24.95
N ILE A 641 -10.98 -11.42 25.71
CA ILE A 641 -10.93 -11.20 27.16
C ILE A 641 -10.26 -12.37 27.88
N HIS A 642 -10.57 -13.62 27.51
CA HIS A 642 -9.90 -14.79 28.10
C HIS A 642 -8.38 -14.75 27.88
N GLN A 643 -7.94 -14.37 26.68
CA GLN A 643 -6.51 -14.27 26.37
C GLN A 643 -5.85 -13.12 27.14
N ASN A 644 -6.55 -12.00 27.35
CA ASN A 644 -6.10 -10.93 28.23
C ASN A 644 -5.85 -11.43 29.65
N TYR A 645 -6.88 -12.01 30.27
CA TYR A 645 -6.78 -12.54 31.62
C TYR A 645 -5.63 -13.55 31.76
N ILE A 646 -5.46 -14.45 30.79
CA ILE A 646 -4.37 -15.43 30.81
C ILE A 646 -3.00 -14.75 30.66
N SER A 647 -2.89 -13.74 29.82
CA SER A 647 -1.66 -12.95 29.67
C SER A 647 -1.29 -12.27 30.98
N ASP A 648 -2.28 -11.81 31.73
CA ASP A 648 -2.09 -11.12 33.01
C ASP A 648 -1.74 -12.11 34.12
N SER A 649 -2.50 -13.21 34.24
CA SER A 649 -2.41 -14.18 35.35
C SER A 649 -1.28 -15.20 35.23
N SER A 650 -0.86 -15.57 34.02
CA SER A 650 0.16 -16.62 33.84
C SER A 650 1.52 -16.20 34.41
N ALA A 651 2.26 -17.12 35.05
CA ALA A 651 3.61 -16.81 35.50
C ALA A 651 4.47 -16.31 34.32
N SER A 652 5.26 -15.26 34.55
CA SER A 652 6.29 -14.85 33.59
C SER A 652 7.16 -16.08 33.29
N PRO A 653 7.46 -16.41 32.02
CA PRO A 653 8.48 -17.41 31.76
C PRO A 653 9.73 -17.00 32.54
N SER A 654 10.25 -17.91 33.37
CA SER A 654 11.55 -17.72 34.02
C SER A 654 12.54 -17.40 32.91
N THR A 655 13.01 -16.16 32.90
CA THR A 655 14.00 -15.62 31.95
C THR A 655 15.25 -16.44 31.95
#